data_AF-A0A9E6EEF4-F1
#
_entry.id   AF-A0A9E6EEF4-F1
#
_cell.length_a   1.000
_cell.length_b   1.000
_cell.length_c   1.000
_cell.angle_alpha   90.00
_cell.angle_beta   90.00
_cell.angle_gamma   90.00
#
_symmetry.space_group_name_H-M   'P 1'
#
loop_
_entity.id
_entity.type
_entity.pdbx_description
1 polymer ?
#
loop_
_entity_poly.entity_id
_entity_poly.type
_entity_poly.pdbx_seq_one_letter_code
_entity_poly.pdbx_strand_id
1 'polypeptide(L)'
;MKPVWEEFQRLGSEVDERLLRAHYERLDADYFQSFTPAQVRGHLLALNKLSPENPVELLLDAQPEKPLQCTVLAFDYPFEFSLIAGILAGLGFSIESGGVHTYARVASAGAQSPRRPRRFVPPADDYLWRRRRIVDHFSGLVDSEQPLELWAAALRRELGTVFQWLETGGEAGRVSAKQHVNEMVAQRLAALPGGTAERLHPMEIEINNGLGPYTRLRVLSEDTPAFLYSFSNALSLQGVSIERIGIITVSGRVEDTLEVLNADGEKIMDPEALNRIRLSVLLTKQFTLFLGKSPDAFSALSRFENLVQDVLKLPESGRWVELLSSPKVLQDLAHLLGTSDFLWEDMIRQQYETLIPMLAPHVEGRRFAQPRETLPERLAQVMAQADSYEVQRERLNEFKDQEIFLIDLDHILTPGIDFKDLAEHLTFLAEQVVRQAVKAVEAHLHPRFGRPRTVAGWEAQLAIVGLGKFGGAALGYASDIELLFVYSDAGETDGPEPVGNQQFFEALVDEVRHFIRAKREGIFNLDLRLRPFGDDGPLACSLESFCNYFGPGGPAHALERLALVRLRAVGGDADLGRRVERLRDDFVYGTSDLNIKDLREMRLRQFEEKIQGGRLNAKFSPGGLVDLEYDVQILQVMFGKDNPALRTPRIHQALRALGGAGVLETQESEELIKAYGFLRELINALRMLRGSAKDLFLTAQASSEYLHLARRMGYEPTPEMDPARQLHVEFELRTATVRAFVERHFGRDSLPGPVCGSVADLILAKEVPTELCRGILNPLGFKDPERAYVNWRALAAAAGDSGTFARLAVLAADVLRRTPEPDMALNNWERFISRVGDPADQFRRLLAQPRRLEVLLSICAGSQFLADTLMRNPEFFEWATDPKNLRGIRQPAELDKELADLSRAHARENDWLNALRRLRRREILRIGTRDICLHAPLEEITLDLSILADALMQSVLSRLWQEAFAAGQVPTPDGEGFCVLALGKLGGQELNYSSDIDLLAVCADALNTRANAYIRLLDRVGQALSQHLAEGYAYRVDFRLRPYGGEGLLVQTVSTVAAYYREQAELPEVQALLKLRPLAGDLQLGQALVGQLRAVLLLPRLRSEIVAAVEKMRSGAMQQLAAGTDVKSGLGGLRDIEFMTQGLQLLEASAHPELLNGHTLQALHALAADGVLEADVVDRLSEDYVFLRRVEHYLQLLEDRQIHALPVQPAELEALGRRMLGVETSGAEFLDEVQMRLQRVREAYLKYFVNAV
;
A
#
# COMPACT_ATOMS: atom_id res chain seq x y z
N MET A 1 -16.78 -44.85 14.52
CA MET A 1 -17.90 -45.09 15.47
C MET A 1 -17.85 -43.98 16.52
N LYS A 2 -18.98 -43.35 16.86
CA LYS A 2 -19.03 -42.22 17.80
C LYS A 2 -18.62 -42.68 19.21
N PRO A 3 -17.82 -41.91 19.97
CA PRO A 3 -17.37 -42.31 21.31
C PRO A 3 -18.56 -42.48 22.26
N VAL A 4 -18.44 -43.30 23.31
CA VAL A 4 -19.52 -43.45 24.30
C VAL A 4 -19.64 -42.14 25.10
N TRP A 5 -20.86 -41.69 25.38
CA TRP A 5 -21.12 -40.39 26.03
C TRP A 5 -20.33 -40.19 27.34
N GLU A 6 -20.19 -41.23 28.17
CA GLU A 6 -19.44 -41.17 29.42
C GLU A 6 -17.94 -40.91 29.22
N GLU A 7 -17.35 -41.47 28.16
CA GLU A 7 -15.94 -41.23 27.79
C GLU A 7 -15.77 -39.82 27.22
N PHE A 8 -16.75 -39.36 26.43
CA PHE A 8 -16.76 -38.01 25.87
C PHE A 8 -16.94 -36.92 26.95
N GLN A 9 -17.79 -37.15 27.95
CA GLN A 9 -17.96 -36.22 29.08
C GLN A 9 -16.64 -36.00 29.85
N ARG A 10 -15.81 -37.04 30.00
CA ARG A 10 -14.49 -36.92 30.66
C ARG A 10 -13.50 -36.07 29.85
N LEU A 11 -13.64 -36.02 28.52
CA LEU A 11 -12.73 -35.24 27.66
C LEU A 11 -12.87 -33.73 27.82
N GLY A 12 -14.01 -33.24 28.34
CA GLY A 12 -14.28 -31.81 28.48
C GLY A 12 -14.89 -31.43 29.81
N SER A 13 -14.47 -32.04 30.93
CA SER A 13 -14.99 -31.76 32.28
C SER A 13 -14.95 -30.28 32.71
N GLU A 14 -14.18 -29.47 32.01
CA GLU A 14 -13.98 -28.02 32.24
C GLU A 14 -14.89 -27.14 31.35
N VAL A 15 -15.70 -27.75 30.47
CA VAL A 15 -16.57 -27.09 29.48
C VAL A 15 -18.04 -27.20 29.91
N ASP A 16 -18.85 -26.18 29.60
CA ASP A 16 -20.28 -26.17 29.96
C ASP A 16 -21.00 -27.44 29.44
N GLU A 17 -21.76 -28.10 30.32
CA GLU A 17 -22.45 -29.36 30.02
C GLU A 17 -23.42 -29.24 28.83
N ARG A 18 -24.04 -28.07 28.64
CA ARG A 18 -24.94 -27.79 27.52
C ARG A 18 -24.18 -27.76 26.20
N LEU A 19 -22.97 -27.19 26.20
CA LEU A 19 -22.10 -27.17 25.01
C LEU A 19 -21.57 -28.56 24.69
N LEU A 20 -21.11 -29.31 25.70
CA LEU A 20 -20.68 -30.71 25.53
C LEU A 20 -21.78 -31.55 24.89
N ARG A 21 -23.00 -31.43 25.42
CA ARG A 21 -24.15 -32.19 24.91
C ARG A 21 -24.54 -31.77 23.50
N ALA A 22 -24.56 -30.47 23.22
CA ALA A 22 -24.81 -29.96 21.88
C ALA A 22 -23.74 -30.42 20.87
N HIS A 23 -22.45 -30.37 21.24
CA HIS A 23 -21.34 -30.81 20.38
C HIS A 23 -21.45 -32.30 20.07
N TYR A 24 -21.67 -33.12 21.10
CA TYR A 24 -21.85 -34.55 20.91
C TYR A 24 -23.09 -34.85 20.10
N GLU A 25 -24.27 -34.34 20.42
CA GLU A 25 -25.52 -34.71 19.73
C GLU A 25 -25.57 -34.22 18.28
N ARG A 26 -24.99 -33.05 17.98
CA ARG A 26 -25.16 -32.35 16.70
C ARG A 26 -24.06 -32.61 15.68
N LEU A 27 -22.92 -33.19 16.08
CA LEU A 27 -21.90 -33.71 15.18
C LEU A 27 -22.03 -35.23 15.05
N ASP A 28 -21.67 -35.76 13.88
CA ASP A 28 -21.82 -37.17 13.57
C ASP A 28 -20.55 -37.98 13.86
N ALA A 29 -20.57 -39.26 13.52
CA ALA A 29 -19.45 -40.16 13.79
C ALA A 29 -18.19 -39.82 12.98
N ASP A 30 -18.30 -39.11 11.85
CA ASP A 30 -17.17 -38.80 10.99
C ASP A 30 -16.26 -37.73 11.60
N TYR A 31 -16.83 -36.71 12.26
CA TYR A 31 -16.06 -35.74 13.05
C TYR A 31 -15.16 -36.45 14.09
N PHE A 32 -15.73 -37.35 14.90
CA PHE A 32 -14.97 -38.07 15.94
C PHE A 32 -13.96 -39.08 15.39
N GLN A 33 -14.07 -39.44 14.11
CA GLN A 33 -13.07 -40.27 13.42
C GLN A 33 -11.95 -39.42 12.81
N SER A 34 -12.23 -38.15 12.52
CA SER A 34 -11.29 -37.22 11.88
C SER A 34 -10.33 -36.57 12.87
N PHE A 35 -10.70 -36.51 14.17
CA PHE A 35 -9.89 -35.83 15.20
C PHE A 35 -9.54 -36.75 16.36
N THR A 36 -8.32 -36.60 16.87
CA THR A 36 -7.87 -37.28 18.09
C THR A 36 -8.61 -36.74 19.33
N PRO A 37 -8.71 -37.51 20.42
CA PRO A 37 -9.35 -37.03 21.66
C PRO A 37 -8.75 -35.72 22.21
N ALA A 38 -7.44 -35.51 22.02
CA ALA A 38 -6.76 -34.28 22.43
C ALA A 38 -7.20 -33.07 21.56
N GLN A 39 -7.31 -33.24 20.24
CA GLN A 39 -7.82 -32.21 19.34
C GLN A 39 -9.28 -31.88 19.65
N VAL A 40 -10.12 -32.91 19.87
CA VAL A 40 -11.53 -32.71 20.27
C VAL A 40 -11.64 -31.92 21.58
N ARG A 41 -10.78 -32.19 22.58
CA ARG A 41 -10.70 -31.38 23.81
C ARG A 41 -10.32 -29.93 23.50
N GLY A 42 -9.32 -29.71 22.65
CA GLY A 42 -8.91 -28.37 22.21
C GLY A 42 -10.06 -27.61 21.53
N HIS A 43 -10.80 -28.29 20.65
CA HIS A 43 -11.98 -27.71 19.99
C HIS A 43 -13.06 -27.31 20.98
N LEU A 44 -13.36 -28.17 21.97
CA LEU A 44 -14.35 -27.89 23.01
C LEU A 44 -13.96 -26.68 23.86
N LEU A 45 -12.69 -26.58 24.27
CA LEU A 45 -12.18 -25.44 25.04
C LEU A 45 -12.24 -24.14 24.25
N ALA A 46 -11.93 -24.18 22.95
CA ALA A 46 -12.03 -23.01 22.07
C ALA A 46 -13.50 -22.60 21.86
N LEU A 47 -14.39 -23.54 21.53
CA LEU A 47 -15.82 -23.27 21.35
C LEU A 47 -16.49 -22.71 22.63
N ASN A 48 -15.97 -23.04 23.81
CA ASN A 48 -16.46 -22.53 25.09
C ASN A 48 -16.13 -21.04 25.32
N LYS A 49 -15.15 -20.50 24.59
CA LYS A 49 -14.76 -19.07 24.65
C LYS A 49 -15.59 -18.18 23.73
N LEU A 50 -16.39 -18.77 22.83
CA LEU A 50 -17.17 -18.01 21.87
C LEU A 50 -18.25 -17.18 22.55
N SER A 51 -18.28 -15.89 22.24
CA SER A 51 -19.30 -14.94 22.67
C SER A 51 -19.67 -14.00 21.52
N PRO A 52 -20.73 -13.17 21.63
CA PRO A 52 -21.00 -12.14 20.61
C PRO A 52 -19.86 -11.14 20.42
N GLU A 53 -19.02 -10.91 21.44
CA GLU A 53 -17.83 -10.04 21.38
C GLU A 53 -16.61 -10.77 20.81
N ASN A 54 -16.61 -12.11 20.84
CA ASN A 54 -15.57 -12.97 20.29
C ASN A 54 -16.20 -14.15 19.51
N PRO A 55 -16.73 -13.89 18.30
CA PRO A 55 -17.54 -14.86 17.54
C PRO A 55 -16.73 -15.96 16.84
N VAL A 56 -15.40 -15.89 16.86
CA VAL A 56 -14.48 -16.82 16.18
C VAL A 56 -13.22 -17.06 17.02
N GLU A 57 -12.73 -18.29 17.00
CA GLU A 57 -11.48 -18.74 17.63
C GLU A 57 -10.60 -19.47 16.60
N LEU A 58 -9.28 -19.37 16.80
CA LEU A 58 -8.28 -19.95 15.90
C LEU A 58 -7.27 -20.80 16.68
N LEU A 59 -7.12 -22.06 16.25
CA LEU A 59 -6.09 -22.98 16.70
C LEU A 59 -5.10 -23.24 15.56
N LEU A 60 -3.80 -23.02 15.84
CA LEU A 60 -2.71 -23.28 14.89
C LEU A 60 -1.74 -24.28 15.53
N ASP A 61 -1.34 -25.30 14.76
CA ASP A 61 -0.27 -26.23 15.14
C ASP A 61 0.79 -26.25 14.02
N ALA A 62 1.96 -25.68 14.33
CA ALA A 62 3.10 -25.58 13.44
C ALA A 62 4.19 -26.55 13.91
N GLN A 63 4.40 -27.62 13.15
CA GLN A 63 5.50 -28.58 13.38
C GLN A 63 6.55 -28.44 12.28
N PRO A 64 7.85 -28.51 12.59
CA PRO A 64 8.91 -28.54 11.58
C PRO A 64 8.67 -29.68 10.59
N GLU A 65 8.84 -29.39 9.28
CA GLU A 65 8.70 -30.34 8.16
C GLU A 65 7.29 -30.92 7.92
N LYS A 66 6.23 -30.40 8.57
CA LYS A 66 4.83 -30.78 8.27
C LYS A 66 4.00 -29.60 7.78
N PRO A 67 2.93 -29.84 7.01
CA PRO A 67 1.97 -28.80 6.66
C PRO A 67 1.34 -28.18 7.91
N LEU A 68 1.17 -26.86 7.89
CA LEU A 68 0.55 -26.11 8.99
C LEU A 68 -0.89 -26.58 9.17
N GLN A 69 -1.26 -26.87 10.42
CA GLN A 69 -2.62 -27.22 10.79
C GLN A 69 -3.35 -25.98 11.28
N CYS A 70 -4.51 -25.69 10.70
CA CYS A 70 -5.31 -24.52 11.00
C CYS A 70 -6.76 -24.94 11.26
N THR A 71 -7.27 -24.73 12.48
CA THR A 71 -8.67 -24.97 12.82
C THR A 71 -9.37 -23.66 13.18
N VAL A 72 -10.40 -23.32 12.42
CA VAL A 72 -11.29 -22.18 12.67
C VAL A 72 -12.55 -22.69 13.37
N LEU A 73 -12.89 -22.08 14.50
CA LEU A 73 -14.05 -22.45 15.31
C LEU A 73 -14.93 -21.21 15.53
N ALA A 74 -16.18 -21.23 15.09
CA ALA A 74 -17.03 -20.04 15.15
C ALA A 74 -18.51 -20.37 15.33
N PHE A 75 -19.33 -19.34 15.55
CA PHE A 75 -20.77 -19.46 15.28
C PHE A 75 -21.01 -19.62 13.77
N ASP A 76 -22.04 -20.39 13.42
CA ASP A 76 -22.50 -20.55 12.03
C ASP A 76 -23.27 -19.30 11.59
N TYR A 77 -22.86 -18.73 10.46
CA TYR A 77 -23.51 -17.61 9.78
C TYR A 77 -23.67 -17.95 8.31
N PRO A 78 -24.67 -17.38 7.60
CA PRO A 78 -24.79 -17.62 6.17
C PRO A 78 -23.50 -17.24 5.40
N PHE A 79 -22.99 -18.19 4.63
CA PHE A 79 -21.86 -18.04 3.69
C PHE A 79 -20.47 -17.87 4.33
N GLU A 80 -20.35 -18.11 5.63
CA GLU A 80 -19.13 -18.00 6.41
C GLU A 80 -17.98 -18.84 5.84
N PHE A 81 -18.26 -20.05 5.35
CA PHE A 81 -17.22 -20.92 4.79
C PHE A 81 -16.49 -20.27 3.60
N SER A 82 -17.24 -19.60 2.72
CA SER A 82 -16.64 -18.88 1.59
C SER A 82 -15.73 -17.76 2.07
N LEU A 83 -16.10 -17.06 3.14
CA LEU A 83 -15.30 -15.98 3.73
C LEU A 83 -14.02 -16.52 4.37
N ILE A 84 -14.09 -17.64 5.10
CA ILE A 84 -12.92 -18.33 5.66
C ILE A 84 -11.96 -18.73 4.54
N ALA A 85 -12.45 -19.44 3.52
CA ALA A 85 -11.63 -19.88 2.39
C ALA A 85 -10.98 -18.69 1.66
N GLY A 86 -11.69 -17.57 1.52
CA GLY A 86 -11.17 -16.35 0.91
C GLY A 86 -10.10 -15.65 1.75
N ILE A 87 -10.26 -15.57 3.08
CA ILE A 87 -9.23 -15.01 3.97
C ILE A 87 -7.95 -15.84 3.91
N LEU A 88 -8.08 -17.17 3.98
CA LEU A 88 -6.94 -18.10 3.86
C LEU A 88 -6.23 -17.93 2.52
N ALA A 89 -6.98 -17.91 1.41
CA ALA A 89 -6.42 -17.70 0.08
C ALA A 89 -5.74 -16.32 -0.04
N GLY A 90 -6.37 -15.25 0.44
CA GLY A 90 -5.84 -13.89 0.39
C GLY A 90 -4.54 -13.71 1.17
N LEU A 91 -4.36 -14.45 2.26
CA LEU A 91 -3.13 -14.50 3.04
C LEU A 91 -2.10 -15.51 2.54
N GLY A 92 -2.32 -16.15 1.38
CA GLY A 92 -1.37 -17.07 0.76
C GLY A 92 -1.35 -18.48 1.35
N PHE A 93 -2.42 -18.92 2.03
CA PHE A 93 -2.54 -20.30 2.53
C PHE A 93 -3.05 -21.25 1.43
N SER A 94 -2.22 -22.22 1.05
CA SER A 94 -2.55 -23.26 0.07
C SER A 94 -3.05 -24.50 0.79
N ILE A 95 -4.36 -24.76 0.69
CA ILE A 95 -5.03 -25.88 1.38
C ILE A 95 -4.76 -27.18 0.62
N GLU A 96 -4.12 -28.15 1.28
CA GLU A 96 -3.84 -29.48 0.73
C GLU A 96 -4.89 -30.51 1.16
N SER A 97 -5.39 -30.40 2.39
CA SER A 97 -6.47 -31.26 2.89
C SER A 97 -7.24 -30.58 4.01
N GLY A 98 -8.42 -31.09 4.34
CA GLY A 98 -9.23 -30.52 5.41
C GLY A 98 -10.58 -31.19 5.57
N GLY A 99 -11.23 -30.88 6.70
CA GLY A 99 -12.56 -31.35 7.05
C GLY A 99 -13.37 -30.22 7.68
N VAL A 100 -14.55 -29.93 7.13
CA VAL A 100 -15.48 -28.92 7.66
C VAL A 100 -16.70 -29.61 8.22
N HIS A 101 -17.05 -29.22 9.44
CA HIS A 101 -18.12 -29.86 10.19
C HIS A 101 -19.03 -28.80 10.81
N THR A 102 -20.25 -28.70 10.29
CA THR A 102 -21.28 -27.81 10.83
C THR A 102 -22.23 -28.57 11.75
N TYR A 103 -22.60 -27.99 12.90
CA TYR A 103 -23.59 -28.58 13.79
C TYR A 103 -24.92 -28.80 13.06
N ALA A 104 -25.52 -29.98 13.19
CA ALA A 104 -26.84 -30.27 12.63
C ALA A 104 -27.92 -29.26 13.11
N ARG A 105 -28.89 -28.96 12.24
CA ARG A 105 -30.05 -28.13 12.57
C ARG A 105 -30.92 -28.82 13.63
N VAL A 106 -31.43 -28.07 14.59
CA VAL A 106 -32.39 -28.60 15.58
C VAL A 106 -33.72 -28.82 14.85
N ALA A 107 -34.25 -30.05 14.88
CA ALA A 107 -35.53 -30.35 14.27
C ALA A 107 -36.62 -29.43 14.85
N SER A 108 -37.28 -28.63 14.00
CA SER A 108 -38.47 -27.89 14.43
C SER A 108 -39.52 -28.92 14.85
N ALA A 109 -39.95 -28.89 16.11
CA ALA A 109 -41.10 -29.67 16.56
C ALA A 109 -42.24 -29.47 15.55
N GLY A 110 -42.66 -30.58 14.94
CA GLY A 110 -43.50 -30.57 13.75
C GLY A 110 -44.80 -29.80 13.90
N ALA A 111 -45.31 -29.40 12.74
CA ALA A 111 -46.66 -28.93 12.50
C ALA A 111 -47.71 -29.69 13.32
N GLN A 112 -48.20 -29.10 14.42
CA GLN A 112 -49.47 -29.47 15.05
C GLN A 112 -50.19 -28.26 15.65
N SER A 113 -51.41 -28.03 15.12
CA SER A 113 -52.53 -27.23 15.63
C SER A 113 -52.45 -25.68 15.68
N PRO A 114 -53.43 -24.96 15.08
CA PRO A 114 -53.53 -23.51 15.17
C PRO A 114 -54.25 -23.12 16.46
N ARG A 115 -53.51 -22.92 17.56
CA ARG A 115 -54.04 -22.19 18.72
C ARG A 115 -53.02 -21.18 19.26
N ARG A 116 -53.31 -19.90 18.95
CA ARG A 116 -52.86 -18.62 19.54
C ARG A 116 -51.46 -18.59 20.19
N PRO A 117 -50.52 -17.75 19.70
CA PRO A 117 -49.24 -17.58 20.36
C PRO A 117 -49.43 -16.75 21.63
N ARG A 118 -49.24 -17.36 22.80
CA ARG A 118 -48.67 -16.63 23.94
C ARG A 118 -47.19 -16.43 23.60
N ARG A 119 -46.75 -15.16 23.52
CA ARG A 119 -45.32 -14.80 23.43
C ARG A 119 -44.59 -15.41 24.63
N PHE A 120 -43.99 -16.57 24.43
CA PHE A 120 -42.93 -17.08 25.27
C PHE A 120 -41.63 -16.57 24.67
N VAL A 121 -41.06 -15.53 25.28
CA VAL A 121 -39.69 -15.09 24.99
C VAL A 121 -38.80 -15.88 25.95
N PRO A 122 -37.91 -16.77 25.48
CA PRO A 122 -36.95 -17.44 26.36
C PRO A 122 -36.03 -16.40 27.00
N PRO A 123 -35.48 -16.64 28.21
CA PRO A 123 -34.45 -15.78 28.79
C PRO A 123 -33.23 -15.68 27.84
N ALA A 124 -32.61 -14.50 27.78
CA ALA A 124 -31.50 -14.18 26.86
C ALA A 124 -30.32 -15.17 26.94
N ASP A 125 -30.11 -15.82 28.10
CA ASP A 125 -29.05 -16.81 28.32
C ASP A 125 -29.22 -18.13 27.53
N ASP A 126 -30.42 -18.48 27.07
CA ASP A 126 -30.65 -19.77 26.38
C ASP A 126 -30.41 -19.70 24.86
N TYR A 127 -30.24 -18.49 24.31
CA TYR A 127 -30.03 -18.26 22.88
C TYR A 127 -28.63 -18.67 22.43
N LEU A 128 -27.58 -18.30 23.19
CA LEU A 128 -26.18 -18.59 22.88
C LEU A 128 -25.87 -20.09 22.77
N TRP A 129 -26.53 -20.90 23.60
CA TRP A 129 -26.32 -22.36 23.62
C TRP A 129 -27.02 -23.07 22.45
N ARG A 130 -28.09 -22.49 21.90
CA ARG A 130 -28.84 -23.05 20.77
C ARG A 130 -28.22 -22.74 19.40
N ARG A 131 -27.36 -21.72 19.31
CA ARG A 131 -26.66 -21.35 18.07
C ARG A 131 -25.90 -22.53 17.48
N ARG A 132 -25.95 -22.65 16.15
CA ARG A 132 -25.09 -23.56 15.38
C ARG A 132 -23.65 -23.07 15.48
N ARG A 133 -22.72 -24.00 15.43
CA ARG A 133 -21.28 -23.78 15.49
C ARG A 133 -20.63 -24.57 14.37
N ILE A 134 -19.49 -24.08 13.90
CA ILE A 134 -18.66 -24.72 12.89
C ILE A 134 -17.32 -25.14 13.49
N VAL A 135 -16.76 -26.21 12.92
CA VAL A 135 -15.38 -26.64 13.17
C VAL A 135 -14.75 -26.93 11.81
N ASP A 136 -13.94 -25.98 11.34
CA ASP A 136 -13.36 -25.99 10.01
C ASP A 136 -11.86 -26.21 10.13
N HIS A 137 -11.40 -27.39 9.72
CA HIS A 137 -10.01 -27.78 9.84
C HIS A 137 -9.35 -27.87 8.48
N PHE A 138 -8.17 -27.27 8.36
CA PHE A 138 -7.36 -27.19 7.15
C PHE A 138 -5.92 -27.56 7.45
N SER A 139 -5.28 -28.22 6.49
CA SER A 139 -3.86 -28.54 6.47
C SER A 139 -3.26 -28.03 5.17
N GLY A 140 -2.14 -27.29 5.25
CA GLY A 140 -1.58 -26.65 4.06
C GLY A 140 -0.27 -25.92 4.26
N LEU A 141 0.17 -25.20 3.23
CA LEU A 141 1.42 -24.43 3.19
C LEU A 141 1.13 -22.93 3.12
N VAL A 142 1.98 -22.13 3.79
CA VAL A 142 1.90 -20.66 3.76
C VAL A 142 2.94 -20.14 2.76
N ASP A 143 2.47 -19.50 1.69
CA ASP A 143 3.31 -18.78 0.73
C ASP A 143 3.31 -17.27 1.06
N SER A 144 4.17 -16.90 2.02
CA SER A 144 4.31 -15.53 2.53
C SER A 144 5.79 -15.17 2.73
N GLU A 145 6.16 -13.94 2.41
CA GLU A 145 7.49 -13.38 2.73
C GLU A 145 7.63 -13.02 4.23
N GLN A 146 6.53 -13.01 4.97
CA GLN A 146 6.50 -12.67 6.39
C GLN A 146 6.81 -13.90 7.27
N PRO A 147 7.46 -13.71 8.43
CA PRO A 147 7.52 -14.72 9.49
C PRO A 147 6.13 -15.26 9.87
N LEU A 148 6.07 -16.55 10.24
CA LEU A 148 4.83 -17.25 10.54
C LEU A 148 4.04 -16.59 11.68
N GLU A 149 4.70 -15.98 12.67
CA GLU A 149 3.99 -15.28 13.75
C GLU A 149 3.20 -14.07 13.25
N LEU A 150 3.78 -13.28 12.34
CA LEU A 150 3.13 -12.11 11.75
C LEU A 150 1.98 -12.53 10.83
N TRP A 151 2.17 -13.60 10.07
CA TRP A 151 1.11 -14.19 9.25
C TRP A 151 -0.07 -14.67 10.12
N ALA A 152 0.22 -15.37 11.23
CA ALA A 152 -0.79 -15.86 12.16
C ALA A 152 -1.56 -14.71 12.84
N ALA A 153 -0.86 -13.63 13.21
CA ALA A 153 -1.49 -12.43 13.76
C ALA A 153 -2.42 -11.75 12.74
N ALA A 154 -2.02 -11.69 11.46
CA ALA A 154 -2.87 -11.20 10.39
C ALA A 154 -4.13 -12.08 10.23
N LEU A 155 -3.99 -13.41 10.17
CA LEU A 155 -5.13 -14.32 10.07
C LEU A 155 -6.14 -14.14 11.21
N ARG A 156 -5.67 -14.03 12.46
CA ARG A 156 -6.55 -13.77 13.63
C ARG A 156 -7.31 -12.45 13.48
N ARG A 157 -6.63 -11.39 13.05
CA ARG A 157 -7.22 -10.06 12.86
C ARG A 157 -8.30 -10.06 11.78
N GLU A 158 -8.01 -10.66 10.63
CA GLU A 158 -8.95 -10.69 9.51
C GLU A 158 -10.19 -11.52 9.82
N LEU A 159 -10.01 -12.72 10.40
CA LEU A 159 -11.14 -13.55 10.86
C LEU A 159 -11.97 -12.80 11.91
N GLY A 160 -11.33 -12.19 12.92
CA GLY A 160 -12.03 -11.44 13.96
C GLY A 160 -12.86 -10.30 13.39
N THR A 161 -12.30 -9.54 12.45
CA THR A 161 -12.99 -8.40 11.82
C THR A 161 -14.21 -8.87 11.01
N VAL A 162 -14.04 -9.89 10.18
CA VAL A 162 -15.11 -10.41 9.33
C VAL A 162 -16.25 -11.03 10.14
N PHE A 163 -15.93 -11.87 11.12
CA PHE A 163 -16.96 -12.48 11.97
C PHE A 163 -17.67 -11.46 12.87
N GLN A 164 -16.99 -10.38 13.28
CA GLN A 164 -17.65 -9.29 14.01
C GLN A 164 -18.67 -8.56 13.14
N TRP A 165 -18.37 -8.31 11.86
CA TRP A 165 -19.35 -7.74 10.94
C TRP A 165 -20.55 -8.65 10.71
N LEU A 166 -20.33 -9.97 10.62
CA LEU A 166 -21.42 -10.95 10.50
C LEU A 166 -22.32 -10.98 11.75
N GLU A 167 -21.72 -10.81 12.94
CA GLU A 167 -22.45 -10.79 14.21
C GLU A 167 -23.29 -9.52 14.39
N THR A 168 -22.72 -8.34 14.14
CA THR A 168 -23.36 -7.06 14.52
C THR A 168 -24.05 -6.32 13.36
N GLY A 169 -23.68 -6.60 12.12
CA GLY A 169 -23.99 -5.72 10.98
C GLY A 169 -25.22 -6.08 10.15
N GLY A 170 -25.92 -7.18 10.43
CA GLY A 170 -27.05 -7.64 9.62
C GLY A 170 -26.67 -7.78 8.13
N GLU A 171 -27.52 -7.31 7.23
CA GLU A 171 -27.24 -7.38 5.78
C GLU A 171 -26.07 -6.49 5.36
N ALA A 172 -25.93 -5.29 5.95
CA ALA A 172 -24.82 -4.39 5.65
C ALA A 172 -23.46 -4.97 6.09
N GLY A 173 -23.44 -5.67 7.23
CA GLY A 173 -22.26 -6.38 7.72
C GLY A 173 -21.83 -7.52 6.78
N ARG A 174 -22.79 -8.28 6.23
CA ARG A 174 -22.52 -9.33 5.24
C ARG A 174 -21.92 -8.78 3.95
N VAL A 175 -22.47 -7.67 3.45
CA VAL A 175 -21.93 -7.00 2.25
C VAL A 175 -20.50 -6.53 2.52
N SER A 176 -20.25 -5.91 3.67
CA SER A 176 -18.91 -5.42 4.06
C SER A 176 -17.90 -6.56 4.19
N ALA A 177 -18.29 -7.68 4.83
CA ALA A 177 -17.47 -8.88 4.95
C ALA A 177 -17.12 -9.48 3.58
N LYS A 178 -18.11 -9.65 2.70
CA LYS A 178 -17.88 -10.14 1.33
C LYS A 178 -16.97 -9.20 0.55
N GLN A 179 -17.20 -7.89 0.61
CA GLN A 179 -16.36 -6.91 -0.08
C GLN A 179 -14.90 -7.01 0.35
N HIS A 180 -14.65 -7.00 1.66
CA HIS A 180 -13.30 -7.09 2.23
C HIS A 180 -12.57 -8.35 1.79
N VAL A 181 -13.20 -9.52 1.91
CA VAL A 181 -12.58 -10.80 1.52
C VAL A 181 -12.35 -10.88 0.01
N ASN A 182 -13.27 -10.39 -0.81
CA ASN A 182 -13.11 -10.36 -2.26
C ASN A 182 -11.93 -9.47 -2.67
N GLU A 183 -11.75 -8.31 -2.02
CA GLU A 183 -10.60 -7.43 -2.24
C GLU A 183 -9.29 -8.13 -1.87
N MET A 184 -9.24 -8.84 -0.74
CA MET A 184 -8.07 -9.63 -0.33
C MET A 184 -7.70 -10.71 -1.37
N VAL A 185 -8.68 -11.49 -1.82
CA VAL A 185 -8.47 -12.54 -2.83
C VAL A 185 -8.00 -11.93 -4.15
N ALA A 186 -8.62 -10.85 -4.61
CA ALA A 186 -8.26 -10.19 -5.85
C ALA A 186 -6.83 -9.62 -5.81
N GLN A 187 -6.43 -9.00 -4.69
CA GLN A 187 -5.06 -8.52 -4.50
C GLN A 187 -4.04 -9.66 -4.57
N ARG A 188 -4.34 -10.80 -3.93
CA ARG A 188 -3.47 -11.97 -3.99
C ARG A 188 -3.35 -12.52 -5.41
N LEU A 189 -4.47 -12.66 -6.12
CA LEU A 189 -4.48 -13.16 -7.50
C LEU A 189 -3.69 -12.25 -8.45
N ALA A 190 -3.77 -10.93 -8.27
CA ALA A 190 -2.99 -9.96 -9.04
C ALA A 190 -1.48 -10.05 -8.79
N ALA A 191 -1.06 -10.52 -7.61
CA ALA A 191 0.36 -10.63 -7.24
C ALA A 191 1.03 -11.94 -7.69
N LEU A 192 0.27 -12.94 -8.18
CA LEU A 192 0.84 -14.22 -8.56
C LEU A 192 1.64 -14.13 -9.88
N PRO A 193 2.90 -14.61 -9.91
CA PRO A 193 3.74 -14.59 -11.11
C PRO A 193 3.27 -15.64 -12.11
N GLY A 194 2.47 -15.20 -13.08
CA GLY A 194 1.99 -16.05 -14.17
C GLY A 194 0.82 -15.37 -14.86
N GLY A 195 1.03 -14.93 -16.10
CA GLY A 195 -0.05 -14.39 -16.92
C GLY A 195 -1.23 -15.36 -16.96
N THR A 196 -2.44 -14.79 -16.80
CA THR A 196 -3.74 -15.45 -16.94
C THR A 196 -3.68 -16.63 -17.91
N ALA A 197 -3.89 -17.85 -17.42
CA ALA A 197 -3.88 -19.03 -18.26
C ALA A 197 -4.92 -18.87 -19.38
N GLU A 198 -4.48 -18.87 -20.64
CA GLU A 198 -5.35 -18.87 -21.83
C GLU A 198 -6.14 -20.20 -21.99
N ARG A 199 -6.12 -21.06 -20.95
CA ARG A 199 -6.69 -22.40 -20.98
C ARG A 199 -7.83 -22.50 -19.98
N LEU A 200 -8.91 -23.14 -20.40
CA LEU A 200 -9.99 -23.56 -19.51
C LEU A 200 -9.49 -24.73 -18.66
N HIS A 201 -9.68 -24.66 -17.35
CA HIS A 201 -9.37 -25.78 -16.46
C HIS A 201 -10.59 -26.71 -16.39
N PRO A 202 -10.50 -27.96 -16.88
CA PRO A 202 -11.62 -28.88 -16.83
C PRO A 202 -12.02 -29.16 -15.38
N MET A 203 -13.33 -29.22 -15.13
CA MET A 203 -13.91 -29.58 -13.84
C MET A 203 -15.12 -30.47 -14.06
N GLU A 204 -15.18 -31.58 -13.34
CA GLU A 204 -16.31 -32.49 -13.31
C GLU A 204 -16.97 -32.43 -11.93
N ILE A 205 -18.31 -32.31 -11.91
CA ILE A 205 -19.09 -32.38 -10.68
C ILE A 205 -20.03 -33.57 -10.77
N GLU A 206 -19.74 -34.63 -10.04
CA GLU A 206 -20.62 -35.79 -9.88
C GLU A 206 -21.64 -35.50 -8.76
N ILE A 207 -22.92 -35.75 -9.02
CA ILE A 207 -23.99 -35.47 -8.06
C ILE A 207 -24.62 -36.80 -7.64
N ASN A 208 -24.62 -37.06 -6.34
CA ASN A 208 -25.24 -38.25 -5.76
C ASN A 208 -26.36 -37.85 -4.78
N ASN A 209 -27.59 -38.16 -5.18
CA ASN A 209 -28.81 -37.93 -4.41
C ASN A 209 -29.40 -39.22 -3.80
N GLY A 210 -28.55 -40.13 -3.30
CA GLY A 210 -28.97 -41.40 -2.65
C GLY A 210 -29.83 -41.26 -1.37
N LEU A 211 -29.98 -42.33 -0.59
CA LEU A 211 -30.93 -42.42 0.56
C LEU A 211 -30.62 -41.50 1.77
N GLY A 212 -29.56 -40.71 1.74
CA GLY A 212 -29.17 -39.78 2.82
C GLY A 212 -29.88 -38.42 2.77
N PRO A 213 -29.84 -37.63 3.88
CA PRO A 213 -30.55 -36.36 3.99
C PRO A 213 -29.92 -35.21 3.17
N TYR A 214 -28.71 -35.41 2.65
CA TYR A 214 -27.94 -34.39 1.92
C TYR A 214 -27.86 -34.68 0.42
N THR A 215 -27.63 -33.61 -0.35
CA THR A 215 -27.15 -33.70 -1.74
C THR A 215 -25.64 -33.83 -1.68
N ARG A 216 -25.06 -34.89 -2.25
CA ARG A 216 -23.60 -35.07 -2.24
C ARG A 216 -23.00 -34.64 -3.58
N LEU A 217 -22.03 -33.73 -3.55
CA LEU A 217 -21.27 -33.27 -4.71
C LEU A 217 -19.84 -33.82 -4.59
N ARG A 218 -19.35 -34.52 -5.62
CA ARG A 218 -17.94 -34.89 -5.73
C ARG A 218 -17.33 -34.09 -6.87
N VAL A 219 -16.29 -33.34 -6.57
CA VAL A 219 -15.69 -32.35 -7.46
C VAL A 219 -14.29 -32.82 -7.84
N LEU A 220 -14.07 -33.01 -9.14
CA LEU A 220 -12.79 -33.40 -9.72
C LEU A 220 -12.27 -32.25 -10.58
N SER A 221 -11.12 -31.69 -10.23
CA SER A 221 -10.59 -30.50 -10.89
C SER A 221 -9.06 -30.40 -10.79
N GLU A 222 -8.44 -29.68 -11.71
CA GLU A 222 -7.12 -29.09 -11.45
C GLU A 222 -7.25 -27.98 -10.40
N ASP A 223 -6.29 -27.93 -9.48
CA ASP A 223 -6.22 -26.88 -8.47
C ASP A 223 -5.84 -25.54 -9.11
N THR A 224 -6.54 -24.49 -8.68
CA THR A 224 -6.34 -23.13 -9.17
C THR A 224 -6.32 -22.19 -7.97
N PRO A 225 -5.55 -21.09 -8.01
CA PRO A 225 -5.53 -20.12 -6.92
C PRO A 225 -6.94 -19.69 -6.50
N ALA A 226 -7.22 -19.71 -5.20
CA ALA A 226 -8.53 -19.40 -4.61
C ALA A 226 -9.71 -20.26 -5.13
N PHE A 227 -9.45 -21.50 -5.58
CA PHE A 227 -10.48 -22.42 -6.07
C PHE A 227 -11.62 -22.62 -5.06
N LEU A 228 -11.28 -23.03 -3.84
CA LEU A 228 -12.27 -23.37 -2.81
C LEU A 228 -13.15 -22.17 -2.42
N TYR A 229 -12.57 -20.98 -2.40
CA TYR A 229 -13.29 -19.72 -2.25
C TYR A 229 -14.28 -19.50 -3.40
N SER A 230 -13.82 -19.61 -4.66
CA SER A 230 -14.67 -19.42 -5.84
C SER A 230 -15.83 -20.42 -5.90
N PHE A 231 -15.53 -21.68 -5.57
CA PHE A 231 -16.48 -22.78 -5.57
C PHE A 231 -17.56 -22.60 -4.48
N SER A 232 -17.15 -22.35 -3.24
CA SER A 232 -18.07 -22.14 -2.13
C SER A 232 -18.89 -20.87 -2.27
N ASN A 233 -18.31 -19.80 -2.81
CA ASN A 233 -19.03 -18.57 -3.11
C ASN A 233 -20.12 -18.81 -4.18
N ALA A 234 -19.81 -19.56 -5.24
CA ALA A 234 -20.79 -19.94 -6.26
C ALA A 234 -21.98 -20.74 -5.71
N LEU A 235 -21.72 -21.67 -4.76
CA LEU A 235 -22.80 -22.39 -4.05
C LEU A 235 -23.65 -21.46 -3.20
N SER A 236 -23.00 -20.58 -2.45
CA SER A 236 -23.62 -19.55 -1.61
C SER A 236 -24.64 -18.71 -2.39
N LEU A 237 -24.30 -18.28 -3.62
CA LEU A 237 -25.19 -17.48 -4.48
C LEU A 237 -26.46 -18.21 -4.92
N GLN A 238 -26.39 -19.54 -5.03
CA GLN A 238 -27.55 -20.37 -5.34
C GLN A 238 -28.39 -20.71 -4.10
N GLY A 239 -28.08 -20.08 -2.95
CA GLY A 239 -28.73 -20.36 -1.68
C GLY A 239 -28.39 -21.76 -1.14
N VAL A 240 -27.25 -22.32 -1.54
CA VAL A 240 -26.82 -23.66 -1.14
C VAL A 240 -25.97 -23.57 0.14
N SER A 241 -26.42 -24.25 1.19
CA SER A 241 -25.73 -24.35 2.48
C SER A 241 -24.78 -25.55 2.45
N ILE A 242 -23.51 -25.32 2.82
CA ILE A 242 -22.51 -26.38 2.97
C ILE A 242 -22.61 -26.91 4.41
N GLU A 243 -22.90 -28.20 4.55
CA GLU A 243 -23.03 -28.84 5.85
C GLU A 243 -21.74 -29.57 6.22
N ARG A 244 -21.08 -30.15 5.21
CA ARG A 244 -19.78 -30.83 5.33
C ARG A 244 -18.97 -30.70 4.06
N ILE A 245 -17.65 -30.66 4.21
CA ILE A 245 -16.70 -30.89 3.12
C ILE A 245 -15.56 -31.79 3.58
N GLY A 246 -15.17 -32.72 2.72
CA GLY A 246 -13.86 -33.36 2.75
C GLY A 246 -13.02 -32.78 1.61
N ILE A 247 -11.88 -32.19 1.97
CA ILE A 247 -10.96 -31.52 1.03
C ILE A 247 -9.74 -32.40 0.84
N ILE A 248 -9.41 -32.70 -0.42
CA ILE A 248 -8.21 -33.49 -0.76
C ILE A 248 -7.60 -32.92 -2.04
N THR A 249 -6.38 -32.40 -1.93
CA THR A 249 -5.57 -31.94 -3.05
C THR A 249 -4.27 -32.73 -3.10
N VAL A 250 -4.07 -33.53 -4.16
CA VAL A 250 -2.85 -34.34 -4.35
C VAL A 250 -2.19 -33.96 -5.66
N SER A 251 -0.94 -33.49 -5.60
CA SER A 251 -0.15 -33.10 -6.79
C SER A 251 -0.88 -32.12 -7.72
N GLY A 252 -1.59 -31.13 -7.14
CA GLY A 252 -2.34 -30.12 -7.89
C GLY A 252 -3.68 -30.60 -8.48
N ARG A 253 -4.19 -31.76 -8.05
CA ARG A 253 -5.53 -32.25 -8.40
C ARG A 253 -6.43 -32.26 -7.17
N VAL A 254 -7.59 -31.65 -7.31
CA VAL A 254 -8.63 -31.55 -6.29
C VAL A 254 -9.64 -32.69 -6.44
N GLU A 255 -9.91 -33.37 -5.33
CA GLU A 255 -10.99 -34.35 -5.17
C GLU A 255 -11.79 -34.04 -3.91
N ASP A 256 -12.65 -33.02 -4.00
CA ASP A 256 -13.45 -32.56 -2.87
C ASP A 256 -14.81 -33.26 -2.84
N THR A 257 -15.29 -33.60 -1.64
CA THR A 257 -16.64 -34.15 -1.44
C THR A 257 -17.43 -33.25 -0.52
N LEU A 258 -18.54 -32.69 -1.00
CA LEU A 258 -19.41 -31.80 -0.26
C LEU A 258 -20.77 -32.43 0.01
N GLU A 259 -21.31 -32.19 1.21
CA GLU A 259 -22.70 -32.48 1.55
C GLU A 259 -23.44 -31.14 1.72
N VAL A 260 -24.47 -30.93 0.89
CA VAL A 260 -25.13 -29.62 0.77
C VAL A 260 -26.66 -29.71 0.84
N LEU A 261 -27.28 -28.60 1.23
CA LEU A 261 -28.73 -28.39 1.33
C LEU A 261 -29.15 -27.10 0.61
N ASN A 262 -30.42 -26.98 0.22
CA ASN A 262 -30.98 -25.73 -0.28
C ASN A 262 -31.21 -24.70 0.85
N ALA A 263 -31.71 -23.52 0.50
CA ALA A 263 -31.99 -22.43 1.45
C ALA A 263 -32.96 -22.84 2.57
N ASP A 264 -33.93 -23.70 2.25
CA ASP A 264 -34.93 -24.23 3.18
C ASP A 264 -34.38 -25.35 4.09
N GLY A 265 -33.15 -25.81 3.87
CA GLY A 265 -32.52 -26.90 4.60
C GLY A 265 -32.94 -28.30 4.14
N GLU A 266 -33.40 -28.40 2.89
CA GLU A 266 -33.83 -29.63 2.24
C GLU A 266 -32.84 -30.07 1.16
N LYS A 267 -32.97 -31.32 0.72
CA LYS A 267 -32.17 -31.89 -0.36
C LYS A 267 -32.54 -31.27 -1.72
N ILE A 268 -31.55 -31.02 -2.56
CA ILE A 268 -31.74 -30.43 -3.89
C ILE A 268 -32.10 -31.55 -4.87
N MET A 269 -33.40 -31.73 -5.11
CA MET A 269 -33.92 -32.81 -5.97
C MET A 269 -34.19 -32.38 -7.41
N ASP A 270 -34.26 -31.07 -7.69
CA ASP A 270 -34.51 -30.52 -9.03
C ASP A 270 -33.29 -30.68 -9.96
N PRO A 271 -33.38 -31.48 -11.04
CA PRO A 271 -32.28 -31.66 -11.99
C PRO A 271 -31.85 -30.36 -12.68
N GLU A 272 -32.77 -29.41 -12.90
CA GLU A 272 -32.42 -28.13 -13.49
C GLU A 272 -31.64 -27.25 -12.51
N ALA A 273 -32.03 -27.21 -11.23
CA ALA A 273 -31.27 -26.53 -10.18
C ALA A 273 -29.85 -27.09 -10.06
N LEU A 274 -29.69 -28.41 -10.12
CA LEU A 274 -28.40 -29.07 -10.09
C LEU A 274 -27.52 -28.71 -11.30
N ASN A 275 -28.10 -28.62 -12.50
CA ASN A 275 -27.37 -28.18 -13.69
C ASN A 275 -27.00 -26.69 -13.63
N ARG A 276 -27.87 -25.83 -13.11
CA ARG A 276 -27.58 -24.40 -12.88
C ARG A 276 -26.42 -24.22 -11.90
N ILE A 277 -26.40 -24.97 -10.79
CA ILE A 277 -25.29 -24.98 -9.83
C ILE A 277 -23.98 -25.35 -10.53
N ARG A 278 -23.98 -26.44 -11.32
CA ARG A 278 -22.78 -26.88 -12.05
C ARG A 278 -22.24 -25.79 -12.99
N LEU A 279 -23.10 -25.19 -13.81
CA LEU A 279 -22.71 -24.14 -14.76
C LEU A 279 -22.23 -22.87 -14.04
N SER A 280 -22.91 -22.47 -12.96
CA SER A 280 -22.52 -21.31 -12.16
C SER A 280 -21.12 -21.50 -11.57
N VAL A 281 -20.82 -22.67 -10.99
CA VAL A 281 -19.50 -22.95 -10.42
C VAL A 281 -18.40 -22.92 -11.49
N LEU A 282 -18.64 -23.54 -12.66
CA LEU A 282 -17.69 -23.55 -13.78
C LEU A 282 -17.35 -22.12 -14.24
N LEU A 283 -18.37 -21.30 -14.47
CA LEU A 283 -18.20 -19.93 -14.94
C LEU A 283 -17.54 -19.04 -13.88
N THR A 284 -17.98 -19.12 -12.62
CA THR A 284 -17.39 -18.35 -11.51
C THR A 284 -15.93 -18.74 -11.29
N LYS A 285 -15.59 -20.03 -11.30
CA LYS A 285 -14.19 -20.50 -11.19
C LYS A 285 -13.31 -19.85 -12.27
N GLN A 286 -13.74 -19.90 -13.52
CA GLN A 286 -12.96 -19.36 -14.63
C GLN A 286 -12.88 -17.83 -14.57
N PHE A 287 -13.98 -17.16 -14.19
CA PHE A 287 -14.04 -15.71 -14.08
C PHE A 287 -13.12 -15.17 -12.97
N THR A 288 -13.04 -15.85 -11.81
CA THR A 288 -12.17 -15.45 -10.69
C THR A 288 -10.71 -15.26 -11.12
N LEU A 289 -10.22 -16.08 -12.07
CA LEU A 289 -8.85 -15.97 -12.60
C LEU A 289 -8.56 -14.65 -13.32
N PHE A 290 -9.59 -13.94 -13.80
CA PHE A 290 -9.46 -12.66 -14.50
C PHE A 290 -9.64 -11.43 -13.60
N LEU A 291 -10.02 -11.63 -12.33
CA LEU A 291 -10.27 -10.53 -11.40
C LEU A 291 -9.04 -9.66 -11.12
N GLY A 292 -7.84 -10.21 -11.20
CA GLY A 292 -6.59 -9.45 -10.99
C GLY A 292 -6.39 -8.31 -11.99
N LYS A 293 -7.02 -8.38 -13.18
CA LYS A 293 -6.98 -7.34 -14.24
C LYS A 293 -8.19 -6.39 -14.20
N SER A 294 -9.11 -6.61 -13.28
CA SER A 294 -10.27 -5.74 -13.10
C SER A 294 -9.90 -4.51 -12.27
N PRO A 295 -10.32 -3.29 -12.67
CA PRO A 295 -10.15 -2.10 -11.83
C PRO A 295 -10.81 -2.23 -10.46
N ASP A 296 -12.02 -2.82 -10.43
CA ASP A 296 -12.75 -3.18 -9.23
C ASP A 296 -13.17 -4.66 -9.32
N ALA A 297 -12.40 -5.51 -8.65
CA ALA A 297 -12.62 -6.95 -8.67
C ALA A 297 -13.90 -7.37 -7.93
N PHE A 298 -14.27 -6.66 -6.86
CA PHE A 298 -15.48 -6.95 -6.10
C PHE A 298 -16.71 -6.70 -6.96
N SER A 299 -16.80 -5.50 -7.54
CA SER A 299 -17.89 -5.13 -8.43
C SER A 299 -17.93 -6.06 -9.64
N ALA A 300 -16.78 -6.38 -10.24
CA ALA A 300 -16.73 -7.32 -11.37
C ALA A 300 -17.34 -8.68 -11.03
N LEU A 301 -16.93 -9.28 -9.90
CA LEU A 301 -17.43 -10.58 -9.46
C LEU A 301 -18.91 -10.54 -9.13
N SER A 302 -19.34 -9.61 -8.29
CA SER A 302 -20.75 -9.49 -7.88
C SER A 302 -21.69 -9.27 -9.07
N ARG A 303 -21.25 -8.48 -10.07
CA ARG A 303 -22.01 -8.23 -11.28
C ARG A 303 -22.05 -9.45 -12.20
N PHE A 304 -20.91 -10.10 -12.37
CA PHE A 304 -20.84 -11.32 -13.17
C PHE A 304 -21.76 -12.40 -12.62
N GLU A 305 -21.82 -12.54 -11.30
CA GLU A 305 -22.70 -13.47 -10.61
C GLU A 305 -24.18 -13.20 -10.91
N ASN A 306 -24.61 -11.93 -10.83
CA ASN A 306 -25.96 -11.52 -11.21
C ASN A 306 -26.24 -11.82 -12.70
N LEU A 307 -25.28 -11.53 -13.58
CA LEU A 307 -25.40 -11.82 -15.02
C LEU A 307 -25.59 -13.31 -15.28
N VAL A 308 -24.80 -14.17 -14.63
CA VAL A 308 -24.91 -15.63 -14.76
C VAL A 308 -26.27 -16.12 -14.27
N GLN A 309 -26.78 -15.60 -13.14
CA GLN A 309 -28.10 -15.97 -12.64
C GLN A 309 -29.22 -15.65 -13.62
N ASP A 310 -29.15 -14.53 -14.34
CA ASP A 310 -30.19 -14.12 -15.29
C ASP A 310 -30.05 -14.84 -16.64
N VAL A 311 -28.83 -15.00 -17.15
CA VAL A 311 -28.56 -15.75 -18.39
C VAL A 311 -29.03 -17.20 -18.30
N LEU A 312 -28.85 -17.84 -17.14
CA LEU A 312 -29.28 -19.23 -16.92
C LEU A 312 -30.81 -19.41 -16.85
N LYS A 313 -31.59 -18.32 -16.75
CA LYS A 313 -33.08 -18.36 -16.82
C LYS A 313 -33.62 -18.26 -18.24
N LEU A 314 -32.76 -17.99 -19.25
CA LEU A 314 -33.18 -17.77 -20.64
C LEU A 314 -33.40 -19.06 -21.44
N PRO A 315 -34.33 -19.06 -22.41
CA PRO A 315 -34.64 -20.21 -23.24
C PRO A 315 -33.49 -20.66 -24.17
N GLU A 316 -32.53 -19.79 -24.52
CA GLU A 316 -31.33 -20.11 -25.33
C GLU A 316 -30.02 -20.17 -24.51
N SER A 317 -30.08 -20.58 -23.24
CA SER A 317 -28.92 -20.64 -22.32
C SER A 317 -27.69 -21.36 -22.90
N GLY A 318 -27.84 -22.36 -23.76
CA GLY A 318 -26.72 -23.11 -24.36
C GLY A 318 -25.76 -22.26 -25.21
N ARG A 319 -26.28 -21.31 -26.00
CA ARG A 319 -25.46 -20.40 -26.82
C ARG A 319 -24.67 -19.41 -25.96
N TRP A 320 -25.30 -18.95 -24.88
CA TRP A 320 -24.66 -18.04 -23.93
C TRP A 320 -23.55 -18.72 -23.15
N VAL A 321 -23.78 -19.97 -22.73
CA VAL A 321 -22.78 -20.79 -22.04
C VAL A 321 -21.56 -21.03 -22.95
N GLU A 322 -21.75 -21.26 -24.25
CA GLU A 322 -20.65 -21.41 -25.20
C GLU A 322 -19.79 -20.13 -25.30
N LEU A 323 -20.43 -18.96 -25.44
CA LEU A 323 -19.71 -17.67 -25.48
C LEU A 323 -19.02 -17.33 -24.15
N LEU A 324 -19.69 -17.55 -23.01
CA LEU A 324 -19.13 -17.35 -21.68
C LEU A 324 -18.06 -18.40 -21.32
N SER A 325 -17.91 -19.46 -22.11
CA SER A 325 -16.79 -20.39 -22.01
C SER A 325 -15.54 -19.89 -22.73
N SER A 326 -15.57 -18.73 -23.40
CA SER A 326 -14.37 -18.13 -23.98
C SER A 326 -13.54 -17.40 -22.91
N PRO A 327 -12.26 -17.76 -22.70
CA PRO A 327 -11.37 -17.06 -21.77
C PRO A 327 -11.28 -15.56 -22.06
N LYS A 328 -11.28 -15.18 -23.34
CA LYS A 328 -11.20 -13.78 -23.76
C LYS A 328 -12.45 -13.00 -23.38
N VAL A 329 -13.64 -13.57 -23.60
CA VAL A 329 -14.92 -12.95 -23.22
C VAL A 329 -15.01 -12.78 -21.70
N LEU A 330 -14.58 -13.77 -20.93
CA LEU A 330 -14.55 -13.67 -19.46
C LEU A 330 -13.57 -12.60 -18.98
N GLN A 331 -12.41 -12.47 -19.62
CA GLN A 331 -11.46 -11.39 -19.32
C GLN A 331 -12.07 -10.02 -19.62
N ASP A 332 -12.71 -9.87 -20.78
CA ASP A 332 -13.33 -8.61 -21.19
C ASP A 332 -14.51 -8.25 -20.28
N LEU A 333 -15.32 -9.24 -19.89
CA LEU A 333 -16.37 -9.06 -18.89
C LEU A 333 -15.79 -8.67 -17.54
N ALA A 334 -14.71 -9.28 -17.08
CA ALA A 334 -14.08 -8.91 -15.81
C ALA A 334 -13.62 -7.45 -15.82
N HIS A 335 -12.99 -7.01 -16.91
CA HIS A 335 -12.58 -5.62 -17.06
C HIS A 335 -13.79 -4.67 -17.16
N LEU A 336 -14.78 -4.98 -18.02
CA LEU A 336 -15.97 -4.17 -18.23
C LEU A 336 -16.79 -3.98 -16.94
N LEU A 337 -17.09 -5.09 -16.26
CA LEU A 337 -17.92 -5.12 -15.06
C LEU A 337 -17.25 -4.43 -13.87
N GLY A 338 -15.93 -4.46 -13.77
CA GLY A 338 -15.19 -3.68 -12.76
C GLY A 338 -14.89 -2.24 -13.14
N THR A 339 -15.05 -1.88 -14.41
CA THR A 339 -14.76 -0.53 -14.89
C THR A 339 -15.94 0.42 -14.68
N SER A 340 -17.18 -0.02 -14.84
CA SER A 340 -18.32 0.92 -14.80
C SER A 340 -19.57 0.36 -14.15
N ASP A 341 -19.95 1.00 -13.03
CA ASP A 341 -21.24 0.84 -12.36
C ASP A 341 -22.38 1.21 -13.29
N PHE A 342 -22.14 2.26 -14.07
CA PHE A 342 -23.09 2.78 -15.02
C PHE A 342 -23.37 1.79 -16.16
N LEU A 343 -22.33 1.25 -16.83
CA LEU A 343 -22.54 0.26 -17.89
C LEU A 343 -23.26 -0.96 -17.34
N TRP A 344 -22.96 -1.35 -16.11
CA TRP A 344 -23.68 -2.42 -15.44
C TRP A 344 -25.17 -2.12 -15.19
N GLU A 345 -25.53 -0.94 -14.70
CA GLU A 345 -26.93 -0.57 -14.50
C GLU A 345 -27.72 -0.48 -15.82
N ASP A 346 -27.08 0.01 -16.90
CA ASP A 346 -27.66 0.03 -18.24
C ASP A 346 -27.77 -1.38 -18.84
N MET A 347 -26.79 -2.25 -18.56
CA MET A 347 -26.79 -3.68 -18.89
C MET A 347 -27.95 -4.43 -18.22
N ILE A 348 -28.17 -4.20 -16.91
CA ILE A 348 -29.27 -4.84 -16.15
C ILE A 348 -30.62 -4.42 -16.71
N ARG A 349 -30.80 -3.13 -17.05
CA ARG A 349 -32.14 -2.64 -17.34
C ARG A 349 -32.75 -3.26 -18.60
N GLN A 350 -32.01 -3.54 -19.68
CA GLN A 350 -32.65 -3.98 -20.95
C GLN A 350 -31.83 -4.85 -21.95
N GLN A 351 -30.56 -5.24 -21.72
CA GLN A 351 -29.68 -5.62 -22.88
C GLN A 351 -28.64 -6.76 -22.72
N TYR A 352 -28.70 -7.65 -21.72
CA TYR A 352 -27.75 -8.78 -21.67
C TYR A 352 -27.83 -9.69 -22.91
N GLU A 353 -29.01 -9.82 -23.54
CA GLU A 353 -29.21 -10.57 -24.80
C GLU A 353 -28.50 -9.94 -25.99
N THR A 354 -28.15 -8.65 -25.92
CA THR A 354 -27.45 -7.92 -26.98
C THR A 354 -25.98 -7.70 -26.66
N LEU A 355 -25.58 -7.62 -25.39
CA LEU A 355 -24.18 -7.40 -25.01
C LEU A 355 -23.28 -8.59 -25.30
N ILE A 356 -23.63 -9.80 -24.83
CA ILE A 356 -22.72 -10.95 -24.92
C ILE A 356 -22.39 -11.27 -26.40
N PRO A 357 -23.32 -11.20 -27.38
CA PRO A 357 -22.98 -11.32 -28.79
C PRO A 357 -22.12 -10.16 -29.30
N MET A 358 -22.29 -8.94 -28.78
CA MET A 358 -21.46 -7.78 -29.13
C MET A 358 -20.01 -7.93 -28.66
N LEU A 359 -19.70 -8.83 -27.72
CA LEU A 359 -18.33 -9.15 -27.34
C LEU A 359 -17.60 -10.06 -28.35
N ALA A 360 -18.34 -10.72 -29.26
CA ALA A 360 -17.77 -11.65 -30.24
C ALA A 360 -16.72 -11.03 -31.20
N PRO A 361 -16.87 -9.81 -31.75
CA PRO A 361 -15.87 -9.19 -32.62
C PRO A 361 -14.49 -9.03 -31.95
N HIS A 362 -14.45 -8.84 -30.63
CA HIS A 362 -13.20 -8.67 -29.90
C HIS A 362 -12.46 -10.00 -29.72
N VAL A 363 -13.18 -11.13 -29.69
CA VAL A 363 -12.59 -12.48 -29.82
C VAL A 363 -11.89 -12.64 -31.17
N GLU A 364 -12.35 -11.95 -32.21
CA GLU A 364 -11.72 -11.91 -33.54
C GLU A 364 -10.65 -10.81 -33.70
N GLY A 365 -10.36 -10.04 -32.64
CA GLY A 365 -9.41 -8.93 -32.65
C GLY A 365 -9.89 -7.69 -33.43
N ARG A 366 -11.20 -7.54 -33.63
CA ARG A 366 -11.82 -6.39 -34.32
C ARG A 366 -12.34 -5.36 -33.31
N ARG A 367 -12.40 -4.09 -33.73
CA ARG A 367 -13.08 -3.01 -33.00
C ARG A 367 -14.59 -3.26 -32.91
N PHE A 368 -15.21 -2.77 -31.84
CA PHE A 368 -16.66 -2.84 -31.66
C PHE A 368 -17.38 -1.82 -32.54
N ALA A 369 -16.95 -0.56 -32.47
CA ALA A 369 -17.50 0.49 -33.30
C ALA A 369 -16.92 0.38 -34.72
N GLN A 370 -17.80 0.55 -35.70
CA GLN A 370 -17.36 0.68 -37.09
C GLN A 370 -16.63 2.01 -37.30
N PRO A 371 -15.79 2.14 -38.35
CA PRO A 371 -15.11 3.40 -38.64
C PRO A 371 -16.08 4.57 -38.70
N ARG A 372 -15.74 5.66 -38.00
CA ARG A 372 -16.61 6.84 -37.84
C ARG A 372 -17.04 7.44 -39.18
N GLU A 373 -16.23 7.31 -40.22
CA GLU A 373 -16.49 7.80 -41.57
C GLU A 373 -17.75 7.16 -42.20
N THR A 374 -18.13 5.96 -41.74
CA THR A 374 -19.34 5.25 -42.18
C THR A 374 -20.62 5.68 -41.47
N LEU A 375 -20.53 6.43 -40.36
CA LEU A 375 -21.70 6.83 -39.56
C LEU A 375 -22.80 7.52 -40.36
N PRO A 376 -22.52 8.48 -41.28
CA PRO A 376 -23.56 9.15 -42.05
C PRO A 376 -24.36 8.19 -42.93
N GLU A 377 -23.69 7.24 -43.57
CA GLU A 377 -24.32 6.25 -44.45
C GLU A 377 -25.18 5.27 -43.65
N ARG A 378 -24.66 4.77 -42.52
CA ARG A 378 -25.40 3.86 -41.63
C ARG A 378 -26.62 4.52 -41.02
N LEU A 379 -26.47 5.78 -40.57
CA LEU A 379 -27.59 6.56 -40.06
C LEU A 379 -28.64 6.78 -41.16
N ALA A 380 -28.23 7.16 -42.37
CA ALA A 380 -29.14 7.36 -43.49
C ALA A 380 -29.93 6.08 -43.84
N GLN A 381 -29.29 4.91 -43.81
CA GLN A 381 -29.95 3.63 -44.03
C GLN A 381 -31.01 3.32 -42.99
N VAL A 382 -30.72 3.56 -41.71
CA VAL A 382 -31.69 3.38 -40.61
C VAL A 382 -32.87 4.35 -40.74
N MET A 383 -32.59 5.61 -41.08
CA MET A 383 -33.63 6.63 -41.26
C MET A 383 -34.50 6.40 -42.49
N ALA A 384 -33.97 5.79 -43.55
CA ALA A 384 -34.73 5.47 -44.76
C ALA A 384 -35.82 4.40 -44.54
N GLN A 385 -35.72 3.63 -43.45
CA GLN A 385 -36.70 2.59 -43.07
C GLN A 385 -37.81 3.13 -42.16
N ALA A 386 -37.82 4.43 -41.87
CA ALA A 386 -38.75 5.05 -40.94
C ALA A 386 -39.79 5.91 -41.67
N ASP A 387 -41.02 5.40 -41.74
CA ASP A 387 -42.11 5.97 -42.56
C ASP A 387 -42.92 7.09 -41.86
N SER A 388 -42.74 7.28 -40.54
CA SER A 388 -43.41 8.34 -39.76
C SER A 388 -42.43 9.14 -38.90
N TYR A 389 -42.84 10.33 -38.47
CA TYR A 389 -42.05 11.21 -37.61
C TYR A 389 -41.69 10.56 -36.26
N GLU A 390 -42.63 9.84 -35.65
CA GLU A 390 -42.45 9.13 -34.38
C GLU A 390 -41.47 7.96 -34.55
N VAL A 391 -41.59 7.20 -35.63
CA VAL A 391 -40.67 6.09 -35.94
C VAL A 391 -39.28 6.62 -36.23
N GLN A 392 -39.15 7.75 -36.95
CA GLN A 392 -37.87 8.42 -37.17
C GLN A 392 -37.21 8.82 -35.85
N ARG A 393 -37.99 9.34 -34.90
CA ARG A 393 -37.51 9.69 -33.55
C ARG A 393 -37.00 8.46 -32.81
N GLU A 394 -37.76 7.38 -32.82
CA GLU A 394 -37.37 6.12 -32.15
C GLU A 394 -36.10 5.55 -32.75
N ARG A 395 -36.04 5.41 -34.08
CA ARG A 395 -34.88 4.87 -34.81
C ARG A 395 -33.61 5.69 -34.63
N LEU A 396 -33.71 7.02 -34.64
CA LEU A 396 -32.55 7.88 -34.39
C LEU A 396 -31.97 7.64 -32.99
N ASN A 397 -32.84 7.56 -31.98
CA ASN A 397 -32.39 7.38 -30.59
C ASN A 397 -31.88 5.95 -30.33
N GLU A 398 -32.50 4.92 -30.92
CA GLU A 398 -31.98 3.55 -30.89
C GLU A 398 -30.57 3.47 -31.50
N PHE A 399 -30.38 4.04 -32.70
CA PHE A 399 -29.08 4.08 -33.36
C PHE A 399 -28.04 4.84 -32.54
N LYS A 400 -28.39 6.03 -32.03
CA LYS A 400 -27.53 6.83 -31.16
C LYS A 400 -27.06 6.04 -29.95
N ASP A 401 -27.99 5.40 -29.23
CA ASP A 401 -27.66 4.68 -28.00
C ASP A 401 -26.79 3.45 -28.29
N GLN A 402 -27.05 2.74 -29.39
CA GLN A 402 -26.23 1.63 -29.85
C GLN A 402 -24.80 2.08 -30.19
N GLU A 403 -24.64 3.17 -30.95
CA GLU A 403 -23.31 3.67 -31.31
C GLU A 403 -22.53 4.19 -30.10
N ILE A 404 -23.19 4.89 -29.17
CA ILE A 404 -22.55 5.30 -27.89
C ILE A 404 -22.01 4.08 -27.17
N PHE A 405 -22.80 3.01 -27.07
CA PHE A 405 -22.39 1.79 -26.39
C PHE A 405 -21.19 1.11 -27.05
N LEU A 406 -21.16 1.02 -28.38
CA LEU A 406 -20.03 0.44 -29.12
C LEU A 406 -18.76 1.28 -28.97
N ILE A 407 -18.87 2.61 -29.00
CA ILE A 407 -17.76 3.53 -28.78
C ILE A 407 -17.21 3.40 -27.35
N ASP A 408 -18.11 3.27 -26.37
CA ASP A 408 -17.77 3.08 -24.96
C ASP A 408 -17.02 1.74 -24.75
N LEU A 409 -17.47 0.65 -25.38
CA LEU A 409 -16.81 -0.66 -25.34
C LEU A 409 -15.41 -0.61 -25.96
N ASP A 410 -15.25 0.09 -27.09
CA ASP A 410 -13.94 0.25 -27.73
C ASP A 410 -12.94 0.97 -26.79
N HIS A 411 -13.35 2.06 -26.15
CA HIS A 411 -12.46 2.78 -25.22
C HIS A 411 -12.08 1.96 -23.96
N ILE A 412 -12.97 1.07 -23.49
CA ILE A 412 -12.72 0.27 -22.28
C ILE A 412 -11.91 -1.00 -22.58
N LEU A 413 -12.24 -1.70 -23.67
CA LEU A 413 -11.74 -3.06 -23.92
C LEU A 413 -10.69 -3.14 -25.01
N THR A 414 -10.62 -2.16 -25.93
CA THR A 414 -9.68 -2.19 -27.05
C THR A 414 -8.37 -1.49 -26.67
N PRO A 415 -7.24 -2.22 -26.60
CA PRO A 415 -5.96 -1.63 -26.24
C PRO A 415 -5.53 -0.51 -27.21
N GLY A 416 -4.99 0.58 -26.67
CA GLY A 416 -4.45 1.69 -27.45
C GLY A 416 -5.48 2.70 -27.95
N ILE A 417 -6.77 2.55 -27.60
CA ILE A 417 -7.76 3.61 -27.76
C ILE A 417 -7.66 4.54 -26.55
N ASP A 418 -7.35 5.82 -26.80
CA ASP A 418 -7.22 6.83 -25.75
C ASP A 418 -8.50 7.67 -25.61
N PHE A 419 -8.50 8.60 -24.64
CA PHE A 419 -9.64 9.51 -24.46
C PHE A 419 -9.89 10.41 -25.68
N LYS A 420 -8.85 10.72 -26.46
CA LYS A 420 -8.99 11.58 -27.64
C LYS A 420 -9.76 10.85 -28.73
N ASP A 421 -9.49 9.57 -28.98
CA ASP A 421 -10.26 8.74 -29.90
C ASP A 421 -11.73 8.68 -29.50
N LEU A 422 -12.01 8.41 -28.21
CA LEU A 422 -13.36 8.43 -27.65
C LEU A 422 -14.06 9.78 -27.91
N ALA A 423 -13.40 10.88 -27.57
CA ALA A 423 -13.95 12.21 -27.68
C ALA A 423 -14.25 12.60 -29.14
N GLU A 424 -13.36 12.27 -30.07
CA GLU A 424 -13.57 12.53 -31.50
C GLU A 424 -14.76 11.71 -32.04
N HIS A 425 -14.87 10.42 -31.68
CA HIS A 425 -15.96 9.54 -32.11
C HIS A 425 -17.32 10.01 -31.56
N LEU A 426 -17.42 10.27 -30.26
CA LEU A 426 -18.66 10.77 -29.64
C LEU A 426 -19.07 12.13 -30.20
N THR A 427 -18.10 13.03 -30.43
CA THR A 427 -18.39 14.34 -31.03
C THR A 427 -18.93 14.18 -32.45
N PHE A 428 -18.31 13.33 -33.26
CA PHE A 428 -18.77 13.11 -34.63
C PHE A 428 -20.17 12.46 -34.67
N LEU A 429 -20.45 11.50 -33.79
CA LEU A 429 -21.79 10.93 -33.63
C LEU A 429 -22.81 12.01 -33.26
N ALA A 430 -22.49 12.87 -32.28
CA ALA A 430 -23.36 13.97 -31.85
C ALA A 430 -23.67 14.94 -33.01
N GLU A 431 -22.68 15.27 -33.85
CA GLU A 431 -22.92 16.08 -35.05
C GLU A 431 -23.93 15.42 -36.01
N GLN A 432 -23.78 14.13 -36.29
CA GLN A 432 -24.68 13.42 -37.21
C GLN A 432 -26.10 13.32 -36.65
N VAL A 433 -26.23 13.02 -35.35
CA VAL A 433 -27.53 12.94 -34.67
C VAL A 433 -28.25 14.30 -34.69
N VAL A 434 -27.55 15.38 -34.35
CA VAL A 434 -28.14 16.74 -34.36
C VAL A 434 -28.55 17.16 -35.77
N ARG A 435 -27.69 16.93 -36.79
CA ARG A 435 -28.02 17.24 -38.19
C ARG A 435 -29.26 16.48 -38.66
N GLN A 436 -29.35 15.20 -38.34
CA GLN A 436 -30.47 14.36 -38.76
C GLN A 436 -31.77 14.70 -38.02
N ALA A 437 -31.69 15.03 -36.73
CA ALA A 437 -32.84 15.49 -35.95
C ALA A 437 -33.40 16.80 -36.52
N VAL A 438 -32.56 17.80 -36.76
CA VAL A 438 -33.00 19.09 -37.35
C VAL A 438 -33.66 18.86 -38.70
N LYS A 439 -33.07 18.05 -39.57
CA LYS A 439 -33.66 17.71 -40.88
C LYS A 439 -35.04 17.05 -40.76
N ALA A 440 -35.20 16.12 -39.82
CA ALA A 440 -36.48 15.43 -39.59
C ALA A 440 -37.55 16.39 -39.05
N VAL A 441 -37.18 17.25 -38.11
CA VAL A 441 -38.09 18.24 -37.51
C VAL A 441 -38.47 19.33 -38.53
N GLU A 442 -37.53 19.84 -39.33
CA GLU A 442 -37.84 20.77 -40.43
C GLU A 442 -38.86 20.16 -41.40
N ALA A 443 -38.66 18.91 -41.81
CA ALA A 443 -39.59 18.19 -42.67
C ALA A 443 -40.98 17.99 -42.02
N HIS A 444 -41.04 17.88 -40.69
CA HIS A 444 -42.29 17.79 -39.92
C HIS A 444 -43.02 19.13 -39.81
N LEU A 445 -42.28 20.25 -39.67
CA LEU A 445 -42.85 21.59 -39.50
C LEU A 445 -43.26 22.25 -40.82
N HIS A 446 -42.54 21.98 -41.92
CA HIS A 446 -42.81 22.60 -43.24
C HIS A 446 -44.25 22.41 -43.76
N PRO A 447 -44.91 21.23 -43.65
CA PRO A 447 -46.28 21.07 -44.11
C PRO A 447 -47.29 22.01 -43.40
N ARG A 448 -46.99 22.40 -42.16
CA ARG A 448 -47.86 23.25 -41.34
C ARG A 448 -47.56 24.74 -41.51
N PHE A 449 -46.30 25.12 -41.31
CA PHE A 449 -45.90 26.53 -41.28
C PHE A 449 -45.36 27.03 -42.62
N GLY A 450 -44.94 26.13 -43.51
CA GLY A 450 -44.19 26.46 -44.73
C GLY A 450 -42.69 26.62 -44.48
N ARG A 451 -41.97 27.10 -45.49
CA ARG A 451 -40.54 27.40 -45.39
C ARG A 451 -40.35 28.83 -44.88
N PRO A 452 -39.41 29.08 -43.96
CA PRO A 452 -39.10 30.43 -43.50
C PRO A 452 -38.51 31.27 -44.63
N ARG A 453 -39.11 32.44 -44.89
CA ARG A 453 -38.63 33.40 -45.90
C ARG A 453 -38.06 34.63 -45.22
N THR A 454 -37.02 35.19 -45.80
CA THR A 454 -36.50 36.51 -45.45
C THR A 454 -37.47 37.59 -45.92
N VAL A 455 -37.33 38.83 -45.43
CA VAL A 455 -38.09 40.00 -45.92
C VAL A 455 -37.99 40.17 -47.44
N ALA A 456 -36.88 39.73 -48.05
CA ALA A 456 -36.64 39.79 -49.50
C ALA A 456 -37.16 38.56 -50.28
N GLY A 457 -37.87 37.63 -49.63
CA GLY A 457 -38.48 36.45 -50.25
C GLY A 457 -37.53 35.26 -50.49
N TRP A 458 -36.25 35.38 -50.12
CA TRP A 458 -35.31 34.25 -50.13
C TRP A 458 -35.58 33.30 -48.96
N GLU A 459 -35.22 32.01 -49.08
CA GLU A 459 -35.30 31.06 -47.97
C GLU A 459 -34.32 31.45 -46.85
N ALA A 460 -34.84 31.65 -45.64
CA ALA A 460 -34.01 31.97 -44.48
C ALA A 460 -33.20 30.73 -44.08
N GLN A 461 -31.89 30.89 -43.97
CA GLN A 461 -30.96 29.80 -43.67
C GLN A 461 -30.75 29.67 -42.16
N LEU A 462 -30.48 28.45 -41.69
CA LEU A 462 -30.16 28.14 -40.29
C LEU A 462 -28.73 27.61 -40.18
N ALA A 463 -27.93 28.15 -39.28
CA ALA A 463 -26.64 27.59 -38.87
C ALA A 463 -26.74 27.02 -37.46
N ILE A 464 -26.19 25.82 -37.28
CA ILE A 464 -26.06 25.16 -36.00
C ILE A 464 -24.60 25.25 -35.61
N VAL A 465 -24.31 25.86 -34.47
CA VAL A 465 -22.94 26.00 -33.96
C VAL A 465 -22.80 25.30 -32.62
N GLY A 466 -21.72 24.54 -32.46
CA GLY A 466 -21.36 23.85 -31.23
C GLY A 466 -20.42 24.72 -30.40
N LEU A 467 -20.63 24.76 -29.09
CA LEU A 467 -19.77 25.44 -28.12
C LEU A 467 -19.23 24.44 -27.10
N GLY A 468 -18.51 24.92 -26.08
CA GLY A 468 -18.09 24.08 -24.96
C GLY A 468 -17.29 22.85 -25.38
N LYS A 469 -17.57 21.71 -24.74
CA LYS A 469 -16.86 20.45 -25.02
C LYS A 469 -17.19 19.93 -26.41
N PHE A 470 -18.43 20.11 -26.86
CA PHE A 470 -18.86 19.68 -28.19
C PHE A 470 -18.15 20.44 -29.31
N GLY A 471 -18.09 21.76 -29.20
CA GLY A 471 -17.36 22.64 -30.10
C GLY A 471 -15.86 22.35 -30.11
N GLY A 472 -15.27 22.05 -28.95
CA GLY A 472 -13.84 21.69 -28.88
C GLY A 472 -13.51 20.22 -29.11
N ALA A 473 -14.46 19.40 -29.59
CA ALA A 473 -14.29 17.95 -29.83
C ALA A 473 -13.71 17.19 -28.63
N ALA A 474 -14.27 17.45 -27.45
CA ALA A 474 -13.81 16.93 -26.15
C ALA A 474 -14.97 16.29 -25.36
N LEU A 475 -15.95 15.68 -26.05
CA LEU A 475 -17.03 14.93 -25.41
C LEU A 475 -16.49 13.69 -24.66
N GLY A 476 -17.27 13.19 -23.69
CA GLY A 476 -16.94 12.01 -22.89
C GLY A 476 -18.23 11.46 -22.26
N TYR A 477 -18.12 10.44 -21.41
CA TYR A 477 -19.24 9.62 -20.89
C TYR A 477 -20.42 10.37 -20.24
N ALA A 478 -20.23 11.61 -19.81
CA ALA A 478 -21.27 12.43 -19.17
C ALA A 478 -21.18 13.90 -19.62
N SER A 479 -21.10 14.11 -20.94
CA SER A 479 -20.95 15.45 -21.52
C SER A 479 -22.17 15.90 -22.30
N ASP A 480 -22.73 17.04 -21.88
CA ASP A 480 -23.78 17.74 -22.62
C ASP A 480 -23.28 18.18 -24.00
N ILE A 481 -24.24 18.40 -24.91
CA ILE A 481 -24.00 18.95 -26.24
C ILE A 481 -24.39 20.43 -26.17
N GLU A 482 -23.39 21.29 -26.02
CA GLU A 482 -23.62 22.73 -25.99
C GLU A 482 -23.84 23.29 -27.41
N LEU A 483 -25.03 23.83 -27.68
CA LEU A 483 -25.46 24.30 -29.01
C LEU A 483 -25.99 25.73 -29.00
N LEU A 484 -25.86 26.39 -30.15
CA LEU A 484 -26.51 27.65 -30.48
C LEU A 484 -27.04 27.57 -31.92
N PHE A 485 -28.26 28.08 -32.12
CA PHE A 485 -28.95 28.11 -33.42
C PHE A 485 -29.07 29.56 -33.90
N VAL A 486 -28.49 29.84 -35.07
CA VAL A 486 -28.44 31.19 -35.66
C VAL A 486 -29.09 31.17 -37.03
N TYR A 487 -30.16 31.93 -37.24
CA TYR A 487 -30.81 32.04 -38.55
C TYR A 487 -30.48 33.35 -39.28
N SER A 488 -30.56 33.35 -40.61
CA SER A 488 -29.97 34.40 -41.45
C SER A 488 -30.64 35.78 -41.33
N ASP A 489 -31.97 35.84 -41.27
CA ASP A 489 -32.72 37.11 -41.31
C ASP A 489 -34.16 36.96 -40.79
N ALA A 490 -34.78 38.08 -40.41
CA ALA A 490 -36.19 38.17 -40.07
C ALA A 490 -37.08 37.98 -41.31
N GLY A 491 -38.37 37.69 -41.07
CA GLY A 491 -39.38 37.45 -42.09
C GLY A 491 -40.46 36.50 -41.59
N GLU A 492 -41.18 35.88 -42.51
CA GLU A 492 -42.33 35.02 -42.23
C GLU A 492 -42.26 33.72 -43.04
N THR A 493 -42.90 32.66 -42.56
CA THR A 493 -43.01 31.39 -43.29
C THR A 493 -44.08 31.45 -44.38
N ASP A 494 -43.88 30.71 -45.48
CA ASP A 494 -44.74 30.79 -46.69
C ASP A 494 -45.87 29.73 -46.76
N GLY A 495 -46.24 29.14 -45.62
CA GLY A 495 -47.17 28.02 -45.57
C GLY A 495 -48.61 28.36 -45.13
N PRO A 496 -49.42 27.32 -44.87
CA PRO A 496 -50.84 27.47 -44.50
C PRO A 496 -51.07 28.25 -43.19
N GLU A 497 -50.19 28.09 -42.20
CA GLU A 497 -50.18 28.85 -40.95
C GLU A 497 -48.90 29.72 -40.91
N PRO A 498 -48.86 30.91 -41.53
CA PRO A 498 -47.65 31.73 -41.54
C PRO A 498 -47.31 32.23 -40.13
N VAL A 499 -46.05 32.07 -39.74
CA VAL A 499 -45.50 32.56 -38.47
C VAL A 499 -44.20 33.33 -38.74
N GLY A 500 -43.78 34.19 -37.82
CA GLY A 500 -42.50 34.87 -37.93
C GLY A 500 -41.33 33.89 -37.84
N ASN A 501 -40.21 34.17 -38.53
CA ASN A 501 -39.03 33.30 -38.54
C ASN A 501 -38.53 32.97 -37.12
N GLN A 502 -38.54 33.93 -36.19
CA GLN A 502 -38.18 33.67 -34.79
C GLN A 502 -39.06 32.57 -34.17
N GLN A 503 -40.38 32.65 -34.34
CA GLN A 503 -41.32 31.68 -33.81
C GLN A 503 -41.14 30.30 -34.48
N PHE A 504 -40.88 30.26 -35.80
CA PHE A 504 -40.59 29.01 -36.50
C PHE A 504 -39.32 28.35 -35.98
N PHE A 505 -38.21 29.09 -35.88
CA PHE A 505 -36.94 28.52 -35.44
C PHE A 505 -36.93 28.20 -33.94
N GLU A 506 -37.66 28.93 -33.10
CA GLU A 506 -37.89 28.54 -31.69
C GLU A 506 -38.64 27.21 -31.60
N ALA A 507 -39.71 27.04 -32.38
CA ALA A 507 -40.46 25.78 -32.43
C ALA A 507 -39.59 24.63 -32.98
N LEU A 508 -38.75 24.89 -33.98
CA LEU A 508 -37.78 23.92 -34.51
C LEU A 508 -36.81 23.47 -33.41
N VAL A 509 -36.19 24.40 -32.69
CA VAL A 509 -35.21 24.06 -31.66
C VAL A 509 -35.85 23.34 -30.47
N ASP A 510 -37.03 23.78 -30.04
CA ASP A 510 -37.77 23.10 -28.97
C ASP A 510 -38.14 21.68 -29.38
N GLU A 511 -38.62 21.48 -30.60
CA GLU A 511 -38.99 20.16 -31.08
C GLU A 511 -37.74 19.26 -31.29
N VAL A 512 -36.60 19.79 -31.75
CA VAL A 512 -35.32 19.06 -31.81
C VAL A 512 -34.85 18.61 -30.43
N ARG A 513 -35.03 19.47 -29.41
CA ARG A 513 -34.72 19.14 -28.01
C ARG A 513 -35.57 17.96 -27.50
N HIS A 514 -36.83 17.86 -27.93
CA HIS A 514 -37.70 16.73 -27.59
C HIS A 514 -37.46 15.50 -28.49
N PHE A 515 -36.92 15.70 -29.69
CA PHE A 515 -36.60 14.64 -30.65
C PHE A 515 -35.40 13.81 -30.19
N ILE A 516 -34.36 14.45 -29.68
CA ILE A 516 -33.17 13.78 -29.14
C ILE A 516 -33.40 13.45 -27.67
N ARG A 517 -33.48 12.16 -27.34
CA ARG A 517 -33.67 11.67 -25.98
C ARG A 517 -32.32 11.38 -25.34
N ALA A 518 -32.01 12.11 -24.26
CA ALA A 518 -30.95 11.72 -23.35
C ALA A 518 -31.47 10.65 -22.39
N LYS A 519 -30.91 9.44 -22.46
CA LYS A 519 -31.24 8.37 -21.49
C LYS A 519 -30.64 8.63 -20.10
N ARG A 520 -29.66 9.54 -20.02
CA ARG A 520 -28.80 9.75 -18.84
C ARG A 520 -28.59 11.24 -18.61
N GLU A 521 -28.33 11.62 -17.36
CA GLU A 521 -27.92 13.00 -17.06
C GLU A 521 -26.58 13.28 -17.76
N GLY A 522 -26.50 14.39 -18.49
CA GLY A 522 -25.27 14.83 -19.16
C GLY A 522 -25.04 14.24 -20.54
N ILE A 523 -25.18 12.93 -20.80
CA ILE A 523 -24.83 12.39 -22.13
C ILE A 523 -25.87 12.74 -23.20
N PHE A 524 -25.45 13.40 -24.29
CA PHE A 524 -26.34 13.79 -25.41
C PHE A 524 -27.53 14.68 -25.02
N ASN A 525 -27.50 15.26 -23.82
CA ASN A 525 -28.44 16.28 -23.39
C ASN A 525 -28.09 17.60 -24.09
N LEU A 526 -29.07 18.24 -24.75
CA LEU A 526 -28.84 19.51 -25.43
C LEU A 526 -28.82 20.65 -24.42
N ASP A 527 -27.68 21.32 -24.30
CA ASP A 527 -27.52 22.50 -23.46
C ASP A 527 -27.51 23.77 -24.33
N LEU A 528 -28.54 24.59 -24.16
CA LEU A 528 -28.77 25.82 -24.93
C LEU A 528 -28.49 27.08 -24.10
N ARG A 529 -27.87 26.97 -22.92
CA ARG A 529 -27.69 28.11 -21.99
C ARG A 529 -26.66 29.14 -22.43
N LEU A 530 -25.81 28.80 -23.40
CA LEU A 530 -24.79 29.72 -23.96
C LEU A 530 -25.34 30.64 -25.07
N ARG A 531 -26.67 30.64 -25.29
CA ARG A 531 -27.33 31.54 -26.23
C ARG A 531 -27.43 32.97 -25.70
N PRO A 532 -27.59 34.00 -26.55
CA PRO A 532 -27.83 35.36 -26.12
C PRO A 532 -28.91 35.44 -25.03
N PHE A 533 -28.62 36.13 -23.93
CA PHE A 533 -29.50 36.26 -22.74
C PHE A 533 -29.75 34.97 -21.95
N GLY A 534 -29.01 33.89 -22.22
CA GLY A 534 -29.10 32.64 -21.47
C GLY A 534 -30.50 32.04 -21.47
N ASP A 535 -30.97 31.61 -20.29
CA ASP A 535 -32.29 30.98 -20.14
C ASP A 535 -33.47 31.92 -20.45
N ASP A 536 -33.27 33.23 -20.32
CA ASP A 536 -34.29 34.25 -20.63
C ASP A 536 -34.32 34.63 -22.12
N GLY A 537 -33.36 34.13 -22.92
CA GLY A 537 -33.23 34.39 -24.34
C GLY A 537 -33.98 33.41 -25.25
N PRO A 538 -34.25 33.81 -26.52
CA PRO A 538 -34.93 32.96 -27.49
C PRO A 538 -34.09 31.70 -27.81
N LEU A 539 -34.74 30.56 -28.04
CA LEU A 539 -34.06 29.29 -28.32
C LEU A 539 -33.23 29.31 -29.62
N ALA A 540 -33.61 30.16 -30.57
CA ALA A 540 -32.86 30.48 -31.78
C ALA A 540 -32.77 32.01 -31.94
N CYS A 541 -31.61 32.53 -32.34
CA CYS A 541 -31.43 33.97 -32.55
C CYS A 541 -31.15 34.31 -34.02
N SER A 542 -31.56 35.49 -34.46
CA SER A 542 -31.17 36.00 -35.78
C SER A 542 -29.68 36.34 -35.79
N LEU A 543 -29.07 36.33 -36.97
CA LEU A 543 -27.69 36.79 -37.15
C LEU A 543 -27.48 38.23 -36.65
N GLU A 544 -28.49 39.09 -36.84
CA GLU A 544 -28.49 40.45 -36.30
C GLU A 544 -28.45 40.45 -34.77
N SER A 545 -29.31 39.67 -34.11
CA SER A 545 -29.35 39.54 -32.65
C SER A 545 -28.02 38.98 -32.10
N PHE A 546 -27.45 37.99 -32.77
CA PHE A 546 -26.11 37.46 -32.45
C PHE A 546 -25.05 38.56 -32.51
N CYS A 547 -25.03 39.37 -33.57
CA CYS A 547 -24.08 40.48 -33.72
C CYS A 547 -24.30 41.59 -32.67
N ASN A 548 -25.55 41.93 -32.37
CA ASN A 548 -25.86 42.96 -31.38
C ASN A 548 -25.48 42.53 -29.96
N TYR A 549 -25.60 41.23 -29.67
CA TYR A 549 -25.28 40.67 -28.36
C TYR A 549 -23.77 40.49 -28.13
N PHE A 550 -23.10 39.78 -29.04
CA PHE A 550 -21.69 39.41 -28.91
C PHE A 550 -20.73 40.40 -29.58
N GLY A 551 -21.21 41.29 -30.43
CA GLY A 551 -20.38 42.28 -31.11
C GLY A 551 -19.79 43.34 -30.16
N PRO A 552 -18.98 44.26 -30.71
CA PRO A 552 -18.40 45.36 -29.95
C PRO A 552 -19.49 46.23 -29.30
N GLY A 553 -19.37 46.49 -28.00
CA GLY A 553 -20.37 47.27 -27.24
C GLY A 553 -21.66 46.52 -26.88
N GLY A 554 -21.78 45.24 -27.26
CA GLY A 554 -22.90 44.38 -26.90
C GLY A 554 -22.85 43.90 -25.43
N PRO A 555 -24.01 43.50 -24.85
CA PRO A 555 -24.16 43.17 -23.43
C PRO A 555 -23.51 41.86 -22.98
N ALA A 556 -22.93 41.05 -23.87
CA ALA A 556 -22.31 39.77 -23.50
C ALA A 556 -21.18 39.94 -22.47
N HIS A 557 -21.24 39.15 -21.38
CA HIS A 557 -20.23 39.14 -20.33
C HIS A 557 -18.91 38.50 -20.78
N ALA A 558 -17.82 38.75 -20.05
CA ALA A 558 -16.49 38.25 -20.39
C ALA A 558 -16.43 36.71 -20.53
N LEU A 559 -17.14 35.95 -19.68
CA LEU A 559 -17.19 34.48 -19.78
C LEU A 559 -17.92 34.01 -21.04
N GLU A 560 -19.02 34.66 -21.41
CA GLU A 560 -19.79 34.30 -22.60
C GLU A 560 -18.98 34.56 -23.86
N ARG A 561 -18.21 35.67 -23.87
CA ARG A 561 -17.23 35.97 -24.92
C ARG A 561 -16.10 34.93 -24.96
N LEU A 562 -15.61 34.48 -23.81
CA LEU A 562 -14.59 33.43 -23.73
C LEU A 562 -15.13 32.08 -24.25
N ALA A 563 -16.39 31.76 -23.97
CA ALA A 563 -17.03 30.54 -24.47
C ALA A 563 -17.08 30.47 -26.01
N LEU A 564 -17.12 31.63 -26.69
CA LEU A 564 -17.06 31.71 -28.15
C LEU A 564 -15.74 31.20 -28.73
N VAL A 565 -14.64 31.13 -27.97
CA VAL A 565 -13.37 30.54 -28.44
C VAL A 565 -13.57 29.09 -28.91
N ARG A 566 -14.55 28.38 -28.32
CA ARG A 566 -14.90 27.00 -28.69
C ARG A 566 -16.03 26.89 -29.70
N LEU A 567 -16.60 28.01 -30.15
CA LEU A 567 -17.68 28.02 -31.14
C LEU A 567 -17.17 27.51 -32.49
N ARG A 568 -17.88 26.57 -33.11
CA ARG A 568 -17.68 26.18 -34.51
C ARG A 568 -18.99 25.72 -35.16
N ALA A 569 -19.07 25.81 -36.49
CA ALA A 569 -20.19 25.27 -37.24
C ALA A 569 -20.20 23.73 -37.18
N VAL A 570 -21.35 23.16 -36.86
CA VAL A 570 -21.56 21.72 -36.68
C VAL A 570 -22.69 21.18 -37.53
N GLY A 571 -23.55 22.03 -38.12
CA GLY A 571 -24.65 21.65 -38.99
C GLY A 571 -25.42 22.86 -39.54
N GLY A 572 -26.49 22.60 -40.31
CA GLY A 572 -27.24 23.64 -41.02
C GLY A 572 -26.56 24.10 -42.31
N ASP A 573 -26.84 25.35 -42.71
CA ASP A 573 -26.26 26.00 -43.88
C ASP A 573 -24.77 26.32 -43.69
N ALA A 574 -23.95 25.86 -44.63
CA ALA A 574 -22.50 25.95 -44.53
C ALA A 574 -21.98 27.39 -44.71
N ASP A 575 -22.67 28.22 -45.49
CA ASP A 575 -22.26 29.59 -45.76
C ASP A 575 -22.54 30.51 -44.57
N LEU A 576 -23.72 30.37 -43.97
CA LEU A 576 -24.09 31.05 -42.73
C LEU A 576 -23.20 30.58 -41.57
N GLY A 577 -22.92 29.28 -41.46
CA GLY A 577 -21.99 28.74 -40.46
C GLY A 577 -20.60 29.38 -40.55
N ARG A 578 -20.01 29.41 -41.75
CA ARG A 578 -18.71 30.09 -42.00
C ARG A 578 -18.78 31.61 -41.75
N ARG A 579 -19.95 32.23 -41.91
CA ARG A 579 -20.15 33.65 -41.57
C ARG A 579 -20.16 33.87 -40.06
N VAL A 580 -20.84 33.02 -39.30
CA VAL A 580 -20.87 33.07 -37.83
C VAL A 580 -19.46 32.84 -37.25
N GLU A 581 -18.69 31.88 -37.79
CA GLU A 581 -17.30 31.66 -37.36
C GLU A 581 -16.37 32.84 -37.63
N ARG A 582 -16.53 33.51 -38.77
CA ARG A 582 -15.78 34.75 -39.06
C ARG A 582 -16.15 35.87 -38.11
N LEU A 583 -17.44 36.04 -37.81
CA LEU A 583 -17.90 37.03 -36.84
C LEU A 583 -17.41 36.72 -35.43
N ARG A 584 -17.41 35.44 -35.02
CA ARG A 584 -16.74 34.99 -33.79
C ARG A 584 -15.28 35.45 -33.79
N ASP A 585 -14.54 35.21 -34.87
CA ASP A 585 -13.13 35.62 -34.92
C ASP A 585 -12.95 37.13 -34.78
N ASP A 586 -13.80 37.92 -35.43
CA ASP A 586 -13.78 39.38 -35.34
C ASP A 586 -14.13 39.87 -33.92
N PHE A 587 -15.12 39.26 -33.28
CA PHE A 587 -15.57 39.66 -31.93
C PHE A 587 -14.56 39.26 -30.85
N VAL A 588 -14.02 38.03 -30.95
CA VAL A 588 -13.16 37.41 -29.93
C VAL A 588 -11.71 37.86 -30.10
N TYR A 589 -11.16 37.87 -31.31
CA TYR A 589 -9.74 38.16 -31.56
C TYR A 589 -9.50 39.55 -32.17
N GLY A 590 -10.53 40.23 -32.65
CA GLY A 590 -10.42 41.58 -33.22
C GLY A 590 -10.42 42.71 -32.18
N THR A 591 -10.97 42.46 -30.99
CA THR A 591 -11.06 43.43 -29.88
C THR A 591 -10.03 43.12 -28.79
N SER A 592 -9.45 44.16 -28.15
CA SER A 592 -8.42 44.00 -27.11
C SER A 592 -8.97 44.04 -25.68
N ASP A 593 -10.30 44.04 -25.52
CA ASP A 593 -10.99 44.42 -24.28
C ASP A 593 -11.54 43.23 -23.47
N LEU A 594 -10.81 42.11 -23.38
CA LEU A 594 -11.21 41.01 -22.49
C LEU A 594 -10.95 41.41 -21.03
N ASN A 595 -12.01 41.56 -20.23
CA ASN A 595 -11.89 41.91 -18.82
C ASN A 595 -11.46 40.70 -17.98
N ILE A 596 -10.14 40.55 -17.80
CA ILE A 596 -9.53 39.46 -16.99
C ILE A 596 -9.99 39.53 -15.53
N LYS A 597 -10.25 40.73 -14.99
CA LYS A 597 -10.68 40.88 -13.59
C LYS A 597 -12.04 40.20 -13.36
N ASP A 598 -12.99 40.41 -14.27
CA ASP A 598 -14.32 39.78 -14.19
C ASP A 598 -14.21 38.24 -14.29
N LEU A 599 -13.30 37.73 -15.13
CA LEU A 599 -13.04 36.29 -15.24
C LEU A 599 -12.48 35.70 -13.95
N ARG A 600 -11.56 36.41 -13.27
CA ARG A 600 -11.02 36.01 -11.96
C ARG A 600 -12.10 35.97 -10.88
N GLU A 601 -12.91 37.03 -10.77
CA GLU A 601 -14.01 37.10 -9.80
C GLU A 601 -15.03 35.97 -10.03
N MET A 602 -15.33 35.65 -11.28
CA MET A 602 -16.18 34.51 -11.60
C MET A 602 -15.50 33.17 -11.28
N ARG A 603 -14.20 33.02 -11.54
CA ARG A 603 -13.46 31.80 -11.21
C ARG A 603 -13.42 31.53 -9.70
N LEU A 604 -13.31 32.59 -8.90
CA LEU A 604 -13.41 32.53 -7.43
C LEU A 604 -14.79 32.04 -6.99
N ARG A 605 -15.88 32.61 -7.53
CA ARG A 605 -17.25 32.13 -7.23
C ARG A 605 -17.43 30.66 -7.59
N GLN A 606 -16.92 30.22 -8.74
CA GLN A 606 -16.96 28.80 -9.12
C GLN A 606 -16.22 27.90 -8.14
N PHE A 607 -15.08 28.36 -7.59
CA PHE A 607 -14.37 27.62 -6.56
C PHE A 607 -15.21 27.52 -5.28
N GLU A 608 -15.73 28.63 -4.77
CA GLU A 608 -16.52 28.67 -3.53
C GLU A 608 -17.82 27.83 -3.61
N GLU A 609 -18.48 27.83 -4.77
CA GLU A 609 -19.71 27.07 -4.97
C GLU A 609 -19.47 25.56 -5.19
N LYS A 610 -18.40 25.21 -5.92
CA LYS A 610 -18.16 23.83 -6.38
C LYS A 610 -17.15 23.06 -5.53
N ILE A 611 -16.41 23.72 -4.65
CA ILE A 611 -15.47 23.07 -3.72
C ILE A 611 -16.00 23.24 -2.30
N GLN A 612 -16.31 22.13 -1.64
CA GLN A 612 -16.81 22.11 -0.26
C GLN A 612 -16.01 21.09 0.57
N GLY A 613 -15.74 21.43 1.84
CA GLY A 613 -15.19 20.49 2.82
C GLY A 613 -13.72 20.07 2.61
N GLY A 614 -12.90 20.89 1.92
CA GLY A 614 -11.45 20.63 1.76
C GLY A 614 -11.09 19.46 0.85
N ARG A 615 -12.06 18.87 0.15
CA ARG A 615 -11.84 17.77 -0.79
C ARG A 615 -11.26 18.28 -2.11
N LEU A 616 -10.32 17.53 -2.67
CA LEU A 616 -9.74 17.81 -3.98
C LEU A 616 -10.74 17.46 -5.08
N ASN A 617 -10.84 18.31 -6.11
CA ASN A 617 -11.71 18.13 -7.27
C ASN A 617 -10.89 18.30 -8.54
N ALA A 618 -10.94 17.30 -9.43
CA ALA A 618 -10.11 17.28 -10.64
C ALA A 618 -10.41 18.45 -11.61
N LYS A 619 -11.58 19.08 -11.50
CA LYS A 619 -12.02 20.17 -12.39
C LYS A 619 -11.86 21.56 -11.79
N PHE A 620 -12.31 21.76 -10.55
CA PHE A 620 -12.48 23.09 -9.96
C PHE A 620 -11.47 23.44 -8.86
N SER A 621 -10.66 22.50 -8.37
CA SER A 621 -9.58 22.82 -7.45
C SER A 621 -8.46 23.62 -8.16
N PRO A 622 -7.64 24.40 -7.42
CA PRO A 622 -6.51 25.13 -8.00
C PRO A 622 -5.52 24.20 -8.70
N GLY A 623 -5.20 24.49 -9.96
CA GLY A 623 -4.43 23.62 -10.85
C GLY A 623 -5.26 22.54 -11.55
N GLY A 624 -6.58 22.53 -11.35
CA GLY A 624 -7.51 21.62 -12.01
C GLY A 624 -7.80 22.01 -13.46
N LEU A 625 -8.67 21.23 -14.11
CA LEU A 625 -8.95 21.38 -15.54
C LEU A 625 -9.43 22.79 -15.93
N VAL A 626 -10.27 23.43 -15.11
CA VAL A 626 -10.84 24.75 -15.44
C VAL A 626 -9.78 25.83 -15.54
N ASP A 627 -8.78 25.81 -14.65
CA ASP A 627 -7.69 26.78 -14.67
C ASP A 627 -6.92 26.69 -16.00
N LEU A 628 -6.54 25.47 -16.38
CA LEU A 628 -5.88 25.22 -17.68
C LEU A 628 -6.74 25.69 -18.85
N GLU A 629 -8.03 25.31 -18.91
CA GLU A 629 -8.88 25.63 -20.05
C GLU A 629 -9.16 27.12 -20.22
N TYR A 630 -9.44 27.84 -19.13
CA TYR A 630 -9.71 29.27 -19.20
C TYR A 630 -8.46 30.04 -19.57
N ASP A 631 -7.33 29.72 -18.95
CA ASP A 631 -6.10 30.47 -19.15
C ASP A 631 -5.53 30.24 -20.56
N VAL A 632 -5.64 29.02 -21.11
CA VAL A 632 -5.34 28.79 -22.53
C VAL A 632 -6.27 29.61 -23.43
N GLN A 633 -7.58 29.66 -23.16
CA GLN A 633 -8.53 30.45 -23.95
C GLN A 633 -8.24 31.95 -23.84
N ILE A 634 -7.85 32.46 -22.67
CA ILE A 634 -7.44 33.85 -22.47
C ILE A 634 -6.21 34.15 -23.33
N LEU A 635 -5.19 33.27 -23.33
CA LEU A 635 -4.03 33.44 -24.22
C LEU A 635 -4.43 33.39 -25.70
N GLN A 636 -5.37 32.52 -26.10
CA GLN A 636 -5.91 32.52 -27.47
C GLN A 636 -6.54 33.87 -27.81
N VAL A 637 -7.33 34.47 -26.91
CA VAL A 637 -7.93 35.79 -27.11
C VAL A 637 -6.85 36.87 -27.25
N MET A 638 -5.87 36.89 -26.33
CA MET A 638 -4.82 37.90 -26.28
C MET A 638 -3.90 37.88 -27.53
N PHE A 639 -3.55 36.69 -28.02
CA PHE A 639 -2.55 36.52 -29.08
C PHE A 639 -3.13 36.09 -30.43
N GLY A 640 -4.41 35.72 -30.48
CA GLY A 640 -5.07 35.18 -31.69
C GLY A 640 -5.27 36.21 -32.79
N LYS A 641 -5.21 37.50 -32.48
CA LYS A 641 -5.22 38.58 -33.48
C LYS A 641 -4.09 38.42 -34.48
N ASP A 642 -2.86 38.28 -33.97
CA ASP A 642 -1.64 38.22 -34.77
C ASP A 642 -1.27 36.78 -35.17
N ASN A 643 -1.86 35.78 -34.50
CA ASN A 643 -1.56 34.37 -34.73
C ASN A 643 -2.83 33.57 -35.07
N PRO A 644 -3.21 33.46 -36.36
CA PRO A 644 -4.41 32.73 -36.78
C PRO A 644 -4.43 31.25 -36.36
N ALA A 645 -3.27 30.62 -36.17
CA ALA A 645 -3.18 29.24 -35.69
C ALA A 645 -3.76 29.05 -34.27
N LEU A 646 -3.87 30.12 -33.47
CA LEU A 646 -4.52 30.11 -32.16
C LEU A 646 -6.04 30.13 -32.23
N ARG A 647 -6.64 30.41 -33.39
CA ARG A 647 -8.10 30.50 -33.58
C ARG A 647 -8.72 29.12 -33.80
N THR A 648 -8.41 28.21 -32.88
CA THR A 648 -8.89 26.83 -32.89
C THR A 648 -9.76 26.55 -31.67
N PRO A 649 -10.88 25.83 -31.80
CA PRO A 649 -11.70 25.45 -30.66
C PRO A 649 -11.07 24.29 -29.84
N ARG A 650 -9.96 23.71 -30.31
CA ARG A 650 -9.31 22.54 -29.71
C ARG A 650 -8.13 22.94 -28.83
N ILE A 651 -8.25 22.75 -27.52
CA ILE A 651 -7.23 23.15 -26.51
C ILE A 651 -5.83 22.58 -26.79
N HIS A 652 -5.73 21.31 -27.18
CA HIS A 652 -4.42 20.70 -27.48
C HIS A 652 -3.74 21.33 -28.72
N GLN A 653 -4.52 21.80 -29.70
CA GLN A 653 -3.98 22.53 -30.84
C GLN A 653 -3.59 23.94 -30.44
N ALA A 654 -4.40 24.59 -29.60
CA ALA A 654 -4.11 25.90 -29.04
C ALA A 654 -2.79 25.90 -28.26
N LEU A 655 -2.57 24.93 -27.37
CA LEU A 655 -1.30 24.77 -26.63
C LEU A 655 -0.11 24.64 -27.58
N ARG A 656 -0.17 23.74 -28.58
CA ARG A 656 0.90 23.61 -29.58
C ARG A 656 1.15 24.91 -30.36
N ALA A 657 0.09 25.61 -30.73
CA ALA A 657 0.19 26.88 -31.43
C ALA A 657 0.75 28.00 -30.54
N LEU A 658 0.46 28.00 -29.23
CA LEU A 658 1.05 28.92 -28.26
C LEU A 658 2.56 28.68 -28.12
N GLY A 659 2.99 27.41 -28.07
CA GLY A 659 4.40 27.03 -28.11
C GLY A 659 5.09 27.43 -29.42
N GLY A 660 4.44 27.18 -30.57
CA GLY A 660 4.95 27.57 -31.89
C GLY A 660 5.04 29.08 -32.10
N ALA A 661 4.17 29.86 -31.47
CA ALA A 661 4.19 31.32 -31.48
C ALA A 661 5.18 31.93 -30.46
N GLY A 662 5.82 31.12 -29.63
CA GLY A 662 6.74 31.57 -28.57
C GLY A 662 6.05 32.27 -27.40
N VAL A 663 4.73 32.11 -27.25
CA VAL A 663 3.97 32.61 -26.08
C VAL A 663 4.24 31.72 -24.86
N LEU A 664 4.34 30.41 -25.10
CA LEU A 664 4.77 29.43 -24.11
C LEU A 664 6.11 28.84 -24.54
N GLU A 665 6.92 28.43 -23.56
CA GLU A 665 8.10 27.61 -23.85
C GLU A 665 7.66 26.25 -24.41
N THR A 666 8.45 25.65 -25.32
CA THR A 666 8.10 24.36 -25.95
C THR A 666 7.86 23.27 -24.92
N GLN A 667 8.73 23.18 -23.90
CA GLN A 667 8.59 22.22 -22.81
C GLN A 667 7.33 22.49 -21.95
N GLU A 668 7.04 23.76 -21.64
CA GLU A 668 5.84 24.15 -20.90
C GLU A 668 4.58 23.74 -21.65
N SER A 669 4.52 23.99 -22.97
CA SER A 669 3.41 23.56 -23.81
C SER A 669 3.23 22.04 -23.81
N GLU A 670 4.30 21.26 -23.88
CA GLU A 670 4.21 19.80 -23.88
C GLU A 670 3.72 19.26 -22.54
N GLU A 671 4.21 19.80 -21.42
CA GLU A 671 3.76 19.40 -20.09
C GLU A 671 2.29 19.78 -19.82
N LEU A 672 1.83 20.93 -20.33
CA LEU A 672 0.42 21.32 -20.26
C LEU A 672 -0.49 20.43 -21.12
N ILE A 673 -0.02 19.96 -22.29
CA ILE A 673 -0.78 18.98 -23.10
C ILE A 673 -0.94 17.66 -22.33
N LYS A 674 0.12 17.19 -21.67
CA LYS A 674 0.06 16.00 -20.80
C LYS A 674 -0.89 16.22 -19.62
N ALA A 675 -0.82 17.38 -18.96
CA ALA A 675 -1.71 17.73 -17.86
C ALA A 675 -3.19 17.79 -18.31
N TYR A 676 -3.47 18.38 -19.47
CA TYR A 676 -4.81 18.40 -20.05
C TYR A 676 -5.34 16.99 -20.33
N GLY A 677 -4.52 16.12 -20.96
CA GLY A 677 -4.87 14.72 -21.21
C GLY A 677 -5.20 13.96 -19.92
N PHE A 678 -4.28 14.01 -18.96
CA PHE A 678 -4.44 13.36 -17.66
C PHE A 678 -5.70 13.83 -16.91
N LEU A 679 -5.93 15.14 -16.78
CA LEU A 679 -7.09 15.68 -16.06
C LEU A 679 -8.41 15.30 -16.75
N ARG A 680 -8.42 15.21 -18.08
CA ARG A 680 -9.57 14.75 -18.85
C ARG A 680 -9.85 13.27 -18.61
N GLU A 681 -8.84 12.43 -18.69
CA GLU A 681 -8.96 11.00 -18.40
C GLU A 681 -9.42 10.75 -16.96
N LEU A 682 -8.85 11.47 -15.98
CA LEU A 682 -9.24 11.38 -14.57
C LEU A 682 -10.72 11.75 -14.35
N ILE A 683 -11.19 12.84 -14.96
CA ILE A 683 -12.60 13.25 -14.87
C ILE A 683 -13.52 12.19 -15.51
N ASN A 684 -13.12 11.58 -16.62
CA ASN A 684 -13.91 10.49 -17.22
C ASN A 684 -13.90 9.23 -16.36
N ALA A 685 -12.75 8.85 -15.81
CA ALA A 685 -12.64 7.70 -14.92
C ALA A 685 -13.50 7.87 -13.65
N LEU A 686 -13.57 9.08 -13.10
CA LEU A 686 -14.47 9.43 -11.99
C LEU A 686 -15.96 9.36 -12.38
N ARG A 687 -16.32 9.83 -13.58
CA ARG A 687 -17.69 9.74 -14.10
C ARG A 687 -18.12 8.31 -14.33
N MET A 688 -17.23 7.46 -14.84
CA MET A 688 -17.46 6.03 -15.01
C MET A 688 -17.64 5.31 -13.68
N LEU A 689 -16.91 5.75 -12.63
CA LEU A 689 -17.00 5.22 -11.27
C LEU A 689 -18.37 5.49 -10.66
N ARG A 690 -18.80 6.76 -10.68
CA ARG A 690 -19.92 7.23 -9.86
C ARG A 690 -21.24 7.34 -10.59
N GLY A 691 -21.24 7.16 -11.91
CA GLY A 691 -22.43 7.32 -12.76
C GLY A 691 -23.02 8.75 -12.74
N SER A 692 -22.28 9.75 -12.25
CA SER A 692 -22.74 11.13 -12.13
C SER A 692 -21.82 12.11 -12.86
N ALA A 693 -22.41 13.09 -13.54
CA ALA A 693 -21.68 14.18 -14.16
C ALA A 693 -21.09 15.20 -13.16
N LYS A 694 -21.61 15.21 -11.92
CA LYS A 694 -21.41 16.30 -10.94
C LYS A 694 -20.34 15.98 -9.90
N ASP A 695 -20.21 14.73 -9.48
CA ASP A 695 -19.26 14.35 -8.43
C ASP A 695 -17.87 14.03 -9.01
N LEU A 696 -16.98 15.03 -8.97
CA LEU A 696 -15.59 14.96 -9.47
C LEU A 696 -14.56 15.06 -8.35
N PHE A 697 -14.95 14.74 -7.12
CA PHE A 697 -14.05 14.81 -5.97
C PHE A 697 -13.17 13.56 -5.86
N LEU A 698 -11.90 13.72 -5.54
CA LEU A 698 -11.05 12.59 -5.16
C LEU A 698 -11.43 12.11 -3.76
N THR A 699 -11.36 10.80 -3.53
CA THR A 699 -11.44 10.19 -2.20
C THR A 699 -10.08 10.20 -1.51
N ALA A 700 -10.03 9.77 -0.26
CA ALA A 700 -8.78 9.59 0.45
C ALA A 700 -7.89 8.57 -0.27
N GLN A 701 -6.58 8.85 -0.33
CA GLN A 701 -5.60 8.02 -1.05
C GLN A 701 -5.59 6.55 -0.58
N ALA A 702 -5.85 6.30 0.71
CA ALA A 702 -5.89 4.97 1.29
C ALA A 702 -7.20 4.19 1.02
N SER A 703 -8.20 4.80 0.37
CA SER A 703 -9.48 4.13 0.12
C SER A 703 -9.40 3.16 -1.07
N SER A 704 -10.14 2.05 -1.02
CA SER A 704 -10.27 1.13 -2.16
C SER A 704 -10.80 1.84 -3.41
N GLU A 705 -11.73 2.80 -3.25
CA GLU A 705 -12.22 3.62 -4.36
C GLU A 705 -11.09 4.36 -5.12
N TYR A 706 -10.07 4.85 -4.40
CA TYR A 706 -8.93 5.57 -5.02
C TYR A 706 -8.00 4.59 -5.75
N LEU A 707 -7.79 3.40 -5.17
CA LEU A 707 -7.07 2.31 -5.83
C LEU A 707 -7.78 1.84 -7.11
N HIS A 708 -9.11 1.69 -7.07
CA HIS A 708 -9.93 1.33 -8.24
C HIS A 708 -9.86 2.42 -9.32
N LEU A 709 -9.91 3.69 -8.93
CA LEU A 709 -9.70 4.82 -9.83
C LEU A 709 -8.32 4.78 -10.49
N ALA A 710 -7.26 4.48 -9.73
CA ALA A 710 -5.91 4.35 -10.26
C ALA A 710 -5.78 3.21 -11.28
N ARG A 711 -6.34 2.03 -10.98
CA ARG A 711 -6.35 0.91 -11.93
C ARG A 711 -7.14 1.25 -13.20
N ARG A 712 -8.26 1.96 -13.08
CA ARG A 712 -9.05 2.43 -14.23
C ARG A 712 -8.28 3.45 -15.08
N MET A 713 -7.41 4.23 -14.45
CA MET A 713 -6.50 5.15 -15.11
C MET A 713 -5.32 4.45 -15.81
N GLY A 714 -5.24 3.11 -15.75
CA GLY A 714 -4.21 2.31 -16.40
C GLY A 714 -2.95 2.09 -15.55
N TYR A 715 -2.97 2.46 -14.26
CA TYR A 715 -1.84 2.21 -13.37
C TYR A 715 -1.84 0.74 -12.92
N GLU A 716 -0.76 0.02 -13.23
CA GLU A 716 -0.55 -1.37 -12.83
C GLU A 716 0.34 -1.46 -11.58
N PRO A 717 0.13 -2.47 -10.72
CA PRO A 717 1.00 -2.69 -9.58
C PRO A 717 2.41 -3.05 -10.05
N THR A 718 3.41 -2.36 -9.49
CA THR A 718 4.82 -2.73 -9.63
C THR A 718 5.31 -3.29 -8.29
N PRO A 719 6.40 -4.09 -8.26
CA PRO A 719 7.00 -4.52 -7.00
C PRO A 719 7.34 -3.33 -6.06
N GLU A 720 7.54 -2.15 -6.64
CA GLU A 720 8.03 -0.97 -5.95
C GLU A 720 6.95 0.08 -5.60
N MET A 721 5.85 0.15 -6.35
CA MET A 721 4.75 1.10 -6.13
C MET A 721 3.38 0.52 -6.49
N ASP A 722 2.41 0.69 -5.59
CA ASP A 722 1.01 0.41 -5.87
C ASP A 722 0.38 1.46 -6.82
N PRO A 723 -0.70 1.11 -7.53
CA PRO A 723 -1.37 2.03 -8.45
C PRO A 723 -1.86 3.34 -7.81
N ALA A 724 -2.37 3.30 -6.58
CA ALA A 724 -2.88 4.50 -5.90
C ALA A 724 -1.75 5.51 -5.66
N ARG A 725 -0.57 5.04 -5.23
CA ARG A 725 0.61 5.90 -5.06
C ARG A 725 1.06 6.50 -6.39
N GLN A 726 1.02 5.73 -7.49
CA GLN A 726 1.35 6.25 -8.83
C GLN A 726 0.38 7.35 -9.29
N LEU A 727 -0.93 7.14 -9.16
CA LEU A 727 -1.95 8.15 -9.49
C LEU A 727 -1.77 9.42 -8.65
N HIS A 728 -1.47 9.28 -7.36
CA HIS A 728 -1.26 10.43 -6.48
C HIS A 728 -0.08 11.29 -6.92
N VAL A 729 1.06 10.67 -7.22
CA VAL A 729 2.26 11.37 -7.72
C VAL A 729 1.96 12.09 -9.03
N GLU A 730 1.26 11.45 -9.96
CA GLU A 730 0.89 12.07 -11.24
C GLU A 730 -0.06 13.26 -11.02
N PHE A 731 -1.07 13.10 -10.17
CA PHE A 731 -2.04 14.15 -9.87
C PHE A 731 -1.38 15.41 -9.27
N GLU A 732 -0.50 15.22 -8.29
CA GLU A 732 0.25 16.33 -7.69
C GLU A 732 1.16 17.02 -8.70
N LEU A 733 1.89 16.25 -9.52
CA LEU A 733 2.73 16.79 -10.58
C LEU A 733 1.93 17.62 -11.59
N ARG A 734 0.81 17.09 -12.10
CA ARG A 734 0.02 17.76 -13.14
C ARG A 734 -0.66 19.01 -12.63
N THR A 735 -1.24 18.97 -11.44
CA THR A 735 -1.88 20.16 -10.88
C THR A 735 -0.87 21.24 -10.48
N ALA A 736 0.31 20.87 -9.98
CA ALA A 736 1.41 21.82 -9.74
C ALA A 736 1.94 22.44 -11.04
N THR A 737 2.02 21.64 -12.13
CA THR A 737 2.38 22.15 -13.47
C THR A 737 1.40 23.23 -13.92
N VAL A 738 0.09 22.98 -13.76
CA VAL A 738 -0.94 23.96 -14.12
C VAL A 738 -0.85 25.20 -13.24
N ARG A 739 -0.73 25.06 -11.91
CA ARG A 739 -0.57 26.21 -11.00
C ARG A 739 0.64 27.06 -11.36
N ALA A 740 1.79 26.43 -11.61
CA ALA A 740 3.00 27.14 -12.03
C ALA A 740 2.83 27.89 -13.36
N PHE A 741 2.08 27.32 -14.31
CA PHE A 741 1.70 28.00 -15.56
C PHE A 741 0.80 29.22 -15.28
N VAL A 742 -0.27 29.07 -14.50
CA VAL A 742 -1.18 30.18 -14.17
C VAL A 742 -0.43 31.32 -13.46
N GLU A 743 0.38 30.98 -12.47
CA GLU A 743 1.15 31.95 -11.70
C GLU A 743 2.16 32.70 -12.58
N ARG A 744 2.82 32.01 -13.51
CA ARG A 744 3.80 32.61 -14.42
C ARG A 744 3.18 33.62 -15.38
N HIS A 745 2.02 33.31 -15.96
CA HIS A 745 1.42 34.11 -17.04
C HIS A 745 0.36 35.10 -16.56
N PHE A 746 -0.31 34.81 -15.44
CA PHE A 746 -1.42 35.62 -14.92
C PHE A 746 -1.22 36.07 -13.47
N GLY A 747 -0.21 35.56 -12.76
CA GLY A 747 0.03 35.88 -11.35
C GLY A 747 -0.85 35.09 -10.38
N ARG A 748 -0.38 34.96 -9.14
CA ARG A 748 -0.99 34.14 -8.08
C ARG A 748 -2.46 34.46 -7.80
N ASP A 749 -2.84 35.73 -7.88
CA ASP A 749 -4.21 36.18 -7.63
C ASP A 749 -5.23 35.63 -8.66
N SER A 750 -4.76 34.99 -9.73
CA SER A 750 -5.63 34.29 -10.70
C SER A 750 -6.05 32.90 -10.23
N LEU A 751 -5.30 32.28 -9.30
CA LEU A 751 -5.68 31.01 -8.69
C LEU A 751 -6.63 31.26 -7.53
N PRO A 752 -7.80 30.62 -7.48
CA PRO A 752 -8.80 30.89 -6.45
C PRO A 752 -8.47 30.19 -5.12
N GLY A 753 -9.03 30.72 -4.04
CA GLY A 753 -8.95 30.10 -2.72
C GLY A 753 -7.62 30.32 -1.97
N PRO A 754 -7.43 29.65 -0.82
CA PRO A 754 -6.22 29.80 -0.03
C PRO A 754 -5.00 29.27 -0.80
N VAL A 755 -3.84 29.76 -0.40
CA VAL A 755 -2.54 29.29 -0.90
C VAL A 755 -2.40 27.79 -0.58
N CYS A 756 -2.48 26.95 -1.62
CA CYS A 756 -2.43 25.50 -1.52
C CYS A 756 -1.52 24.93 -2.61
N GLY A 757 -0.91 23.79 -2.30
CA GLY A 757 0.00 23.08 -3.19
C GLY A 757 0.65 21.90 -2.46
N SER A 758 1.58 21.26 -3.14
CA SER A 758 2.42 20.19 -2.62
C SER A 758 3.89 20.52 -2.87
N VAL A 759 4.78 19.62 -2.43
CA VAL A 759 6.21 19.77 -2.67
C VAL A 759 6.57 19.92 -4.15
N ALA A 760 5.73 19.44 -5.08
CA ALA A 760 5.92 19.64 -6.50
C ALA A 760 5.89 21.14 -6.89
N ASP A 761 5.07 21.96 -6.22
CA ASP A 761 5.03 23.40 -6.44
C ASP A 761 6.35 24.08 -6.05
N LEU A 762 7.02 23.59 -5.00
CA LEU A 762 8.34 24.10 -4.58
C LEU A 762 9.41 23.91 -5.67
N ILE A 763 9.24 22.87 -6.50
CA ILE A 763 10.17 22.50 -7.56
C ILE A 763 9.83 23.19 -8.87
N LEU A 764 8.56 23.15 -9.29
CA LEU A 764 8.12 23.57 -10.62
C LEU A 764 7.87 25.09 -10.73
N ALA A 765 7.51 25.75 -9.63
CA ALA A 765 7.33 27.19 -9.63
C ALA A 765 8.68 27.92 -9.75
N LYS A 766 8.67 29.07 -10.44
CA LYS A 766 9.86 29.91 -10.56
C LYS A 766 10.16 30.65 -9.25
N GLU A 767 9.11 31.16 -8.61
CA GLU A 767 9.14 31.84 -7.32
C GLU A 767 8.02 31.25 -6.45
N VAL A 768 8.30 31.07 -5.17
CA VAL A 768 7.35 30.48 -4.21
C VAL A 768 7.15 31.46 -3.07
N PRO A 769 5.92 31.94 -2.82
CA PRO A 769 5.63 32.79 -1.67
C PRO A 769 5.95 32.09 -0.35
N THR A 770 6.47 32.84 0.64
CA THR A 770 6.82 32.30 1.97
C THR A 770 5.64 31.61 2.65
N GLU A 771 4.42 32.13 2.47
CA GLU A 771 3.20 31.52 3.02
C GLU A 771 2.90 30.15 2.38
N LEU A 772 3.09 30.00 1.06
CA LEU A 772 2.94 28.71 0.36
C LEU A 772 3.98 27.70 0.85
N CYS A 773 5.23 28.14 0.93
CA CYS A 773 6.34 27.33 1.42
C CYS A 773 6.05 26.78 2.83
N ARG A 774 5.65 27.64 3.77
CA ARG A 774 5.27 27.22 5.14
C ARG A 774 4.03 26.33 5.16
N GLY A 775 3.03 26.65 4.33
CA GLY A 775 1.80 25.85 4.21
C GLY A 775 2.04 24.42 3.71
N ILE A 776 3.06 24.22 2.87
CA ILE A 776 3.46 22.89 2.37
C ILE A 776 4.35 22.16 3.38
N LEU A 777 5.34 22.84 3.95
CA LEU A 777 6.41 22.17 4.72
C LEU A 777 6.07 21.96 6.19
N ASN A 778 5.34 22.86 6.85
CA ASN A 778 4.98 22.69 8.27
C ASN A 778 4.14 21.41 8.52
N PRO A 779 3.13 21.07 7.70
CA PRO A 779 2.39 19.82 7.86
C PRO A 779 3.20 18.54 7.60
N LEU A 780 4.38 18.66 6.97
CA LEU A 780 5.33 17.55 6.81
C LEU A 780 6.27 17.40 8.02
N GLY A 781 6.14 18.27 9.03
CA GLY A 781 6.94 18.22 10.26
C GLY A 781 8.23 19.05 10.22
N PHE A 782 8.47 19.85 9.17
CA PHE A 782 9.65 20.72 9.10
C PHE A 782 9.57 21.86 10.11
N LYS A 783 10.64 22.02 10.90
CA LYS A 783 10.80 23.10 11.88
C LYS A 783 11.40 24.36 11.24
N ASP A 784 12.21 24.21 10.19
CA ASP A 784 12.81 25.30 9.41
C ASP A 784 12.39 25.20 7.91
N PRO A 785 11.17 25.67 7.57
CA PRO A 785 10.64 25.57 6.22
C PRO A 785 11.46 26.36 5.19
N GLU A 786 12.07 27.49 5.58
CA GLU A 786 12.93 28.27 4.71
C GLU A 786 14.20 27.50 4.31
N ARG A 787 14.86 26.83 5.27
CA ARG A 787 16.01 25.97 4.98
C ARG A 787 15.61 24.77 4.14
N ALA A 788 14.51 24.12 4.48
CA ALA A 788 14.00 22.98 3.73
C ALA A 788 13.69 23.34 2.27
N TYR A 789 13.10 24.51 2.01
CA TYR A 789 12.90 25.02 0.65
C TYR A 789 14.21 25.17 -0.12
N VAL A 790 15.26 25.72 0.50
CA VAL A 790 16.58 25.82 -0.12
C VAL A 790 17.14 24.43 -0.47
N ASN A 791 16.99 23.45 0.42
CA ASN A 791 17.44 22.08 0.15
C ASN A 791 16.68 21.44 -1.02
N TRP A 792 15.34 21.60 -1.08
CA TRP A 792 14.53 21.13 -2.21
C TRP A 792 14.96 21.76 -3.55
N ARG A 793 15.23 23.07 -3.57
CA ARG A 793 15.71 23.77 -4.76
C ARG A 793 17.09 23.30 -5.20
N ALA A 794 17.99 23.04 -4.25
CA ALA A 794 19.32 22.51 -4.55
C ALA A 794 19.26 21.10 -5.16
N LEU A 795 18.44 20.22 -4.60
CA LEU A 795 18.22 18.88 -5.13
C LEU A 795 17.59 18.91 -6.54
N ALA A 796 16.60 19.79 -6.75
CA ALA A 796 15.99 19.99 -8.06
C ALA A 796 16.99 20.48 -9.12
N ALA A 797 17.87 21.41 -8.75
CA ALA A 797 18.93 21.89 -9.62
C ALA A 797 19.93 20.78 -9.99
N ALA A 798 20.24 19.88 -9.05
CA ALA A 798 21.12 18.75 -9.29
C ALA A 798 20.50 17.69 -10.23
N ALA A 799 19.18 17.59 -10.31
CA ALA A 799 18.49 16.57 -11.10
C ALA A 799 18.57 16.81 -12.62
N GLY A 800 18.69 18.07 -13.05
CA GLY A 800 18.65 18.46 -14.46
C GLY A 800 17.26 18.34 -15.13
N ASP A 801 16.42 17.42 -14.67
CA ASP A 801 15.00 17.27 -15.05
C ASP A 801 14.09 17.51 -13.83
N SER A 802 13.45 18.67 -13.82
CA SER A 802 12.52 19.07 -12.75
C SER A 802 11.29 18.17 -12.66
N GLY A 803 10.85 17.54 -13.75
CA GLY A 803 9.69 16.64 -13.76
C GLY A 803 9.98 15.33 -13.03
N THR A 804 11.11 14.69 -13.35
CA THR A 804 11.58 13.49 -12.64
C THR A 804 11.81 13.77 -11.15
N PHE A 805 12.45 14.88 -10.81
CA PHE A 805 12.67 15.21 -9.41
C PHE A 805 11.38 15.60 -8.66
N ALA A 806 10.44 16.30 -9.29
CA ALA A 806 9.15 16.60 -8.67
C ALA A 806 8.38 15.34 -8.29
N ARG A 807 8.39 14.29 -9.14
CA ARG A 807 7.82 12.98 -8.80
C ARG A 807 8.49 12.36 -7.58
N LEU A 808 9.82 12.38 -7.56
CA LEU A 808 10.61 11.87 -6.43
C LEU A 808 10.36 12.69 -5.16
N ALA A 809 10.21 14.01 -5.27
CA ALA A 809 9.93 14.90 -4.16
C ALA A 809 8.57 14.58 -3.53
N VAL A 810 7.53 14.35 -4.33
CA VAL A 810 6.21 13.91 -3.82
C VAL A 810 6.34 12.59 -3.04
N LEU A 811 7.05 11.60 -3.58
CA LEU A 811 7.30 10.35 -2.86
C LEU A 811 8.11 10.57 -1.57
N ALA A 812 9.13 11.41 -1.62
CA ALA A 812 9.98 11.73 -0.47
C ALA A 812 9.21 12.49 0.61
N ALA A 813 8.25 13.34 0.27
CA ALA A 813 7.44 14.07 1.24
C ALA A 813 6.62 13.13 2.14
N ASP A 814 6.05 12.07 1.55
CA ASP A 814 5.32 11.04 2.31
C ASP A 814 6.25 10.31 3.29
N VAL A 815 7.48 10.02 2.88
CA VAL A 815 8.48 9.37 3.72
C VAL A 815 8.94 10.33 4.83
N LEU A 816 9.30 11.56 4.47
CA LEU A 816 9.80 12.59 5.40
C LEU A 816 8.79 12.90 6.50
N ARG A 817 7.49 12.97 6.16
CA ARG A 817 6.42 13.14 7.15
C ARG A 817 6.43 12.04 8.24
N ARG A 818 6.88 10.84 7.89
CA ARG A 818 6.97 9.67 8.77
C ARG A 818 8.37 9.49 9.37
N THR A 819 9.29 10.43 9.16
CA THR A 819 10.60 10.42 9.80
C THR A 819 10.60 11.22 11.10
N PRO A 820 11.43 10.84 12.09
CA PRO A 820 11.48 11.55 13.38
C PRO A 820 12.00 12.99 13.26
N GLU A 821 12.92 13.25 12.34
CA GLU A 821 13.59 14.55 12.13
C GLU A 821 13.70 14.89 10.63
N PRO A 822 12.62 15.39 10.00
CA PRO A 822 12.58 15.65 8.56
C PRO A 822 13.59 16.73 8.11
N ASP A 823 13.86 17.76 8.92
CA ASP A 823 14.87 18.78 8.62
C ASP A 823 16.28 18.18 8.48
N MET A 824 16.66 17.31 9.43
CA MET A 824 17.95 16.60 9.39
C MET A 824 18.01 15.66 8.18
N ALA A 825 16.93 14.94 7.92
CA ALA A 825 16.84 14.00 6.81
C ALA A 825 17.05 14.69 5.46
N LEU A 826 16.33 15.78 5.20
CA LEU A 826 16.42 16.53 3.94
C LEU A 826 17.78 17.20 3.76
N ASN A 827 18.35 17.78 4.82
CA ASN A 827 19.67 18.38 4.77
C ASN A 827 20.76 17.33 4.51
N ASN A 828 20.67 16.15 5.12
CA ASN A 828 21.61 15.07 4.87
C ASN A 828 21.45 14.44 3.49
N TRP A 829 20.22 14.38 2.96
CA TRP A 829 19.98 13.93 1.58
C TRP A 829 20.61 14.87 0.55
N GLU A 830 20.42 16.19 0.70
CA GLU A 830 21.08 17.19 -0.15
C GLU A 830 22.61 17.06 -0.11
N ARG A 831 23.19 16.98 1.09
CA ARG A 831 24.63 16.76 1.25
C ARG A 831 25.11 15.45 0.62
N PHE A 832 24.35 14.36 0.73
CA PHE A 832 24.69 13.09 0.08
C PHE A 832 24.70 13.24 -1.44
N ILE A 833 23.65 13.82 -2.04
CA ILE A 833 23.57 14.02 -3.49
C ILE A 833 24.71 14.89 -4.01
N SER A 834 25.16 15.90 -3.25
CA SER A 834 26.32 16.72 -3.61
C SER A 834 27.65 15.94 -3.73
N ARG A 835 27.70 14.70 -3.20
CA ARG A 835 28.87 13.82 -3.21
C ARG A 835 28.77 12.68 -4.23
N VAL A 836 27.58 12.42 -4.76
CA VAL A 836 27.35 11.38 -5.78
C VAL A 836 27.87 11.86 -7.13
N GLY A 837 28.49 10.96 -7.89
CA GLY A 837 29.07 11.29 -9.20
C GLY A 837 28.04 11.66 -10.28
N ASP A 838 26.87 11.01 -10.27
CA ASP A 838 25.74 11.30 -11.18
C ASP A 838 24.43 11.40 -10.39
N PRO A 839 24.06 12.61 -9.93
CA PRO A 839 22.79 12.86 -9.24
C PRO A 839 21.55 12.46 -10.04
N ALA A 840 21.54 12.69 -11.35
CA ALA A 840 20.38 12.40 -12.19
C ALA A 840 20.13 10.89 -12.28
N ASP A 841 21.19 10.08 -12.44
CA ASP A 841 21.07 8.62 -12.39
C ASP A 841 20.59 8.14 -11.02
N GLN A 842 21.12 8.72 -9.93
CA GLN A 842 20.70 8.40 -8.57
C GLN A 842 19.20 8.67 -8.37
N PHE A 843 18.69 9.82 -8.83
CA PHE A 843 17.26 10.12 -8.71
C PHE A 843 16.39 9.17 -9.52
N ARG A 844 16.79 8.79 -10.75
CA ARG A 844 16.07 7.79 -11.54
C ARG A 844 16.02 6.43 -10.84
N ARG A 845 17.12 6.00 -10.21
CA ARG A 845 17.15 4.76 -9.42
C ARG A 845 16.25 4.83 -8.19
N LEU A 846 16.27 5.95 -7.47
CA LEU A 846 15.39 6.16 -6.30
C LEU A 846 13.91 6.18 -6.70
N LEU A 847 13.58 6.76 -7.86
CA LEU A 847 12.21 6.76 -8.39
C LEU A 847 11.78 5.35 -8.86
N ALA A 848 12.70 4.60 -9.48
CA ALA A 848 12.46 3.22 -9.88
C ALA A 848 12.39 2.25 -8.68
N GLN A 849 13.03 2.58 -7.55
CA GLN A 849 13.10 1.75 -6.34
C GLN A 849 12.84 2.60 -5.07
N PRO A 850 11.59 3.04 -4.80
CA PRO A 850 11.28 3.95 -3.68
C PRO A 850 11.59 3.39 -2.30
N ARG A 851 11.68 2.07 -2.13
CA ARG A 851 12.20 1.45 -0.89
C ARG A 851 13.62 1.91 -0.56
N ARG A 852 14.45 2.18 -1.58
CA ARG A 852 15.80 2.73 -1.38
C ARG A 852 15.76 4.19 -0.94
N LEU A 853 14.78 4.97 -1.41
CA LEU A 853 14.53 6.32 -0.92
C LEU A 853 14.12 6.28 0.56
N GLU A 854 13.26 5.34 0.95
CA GLU A 854 12.85 5.12 2.34
C GLU A 854 14.04 4.77 3.24
N VAL A 855 14.92 3.87 2.81
CA VAL A 855 16.15 3.54 3.55
C VAL A 855 17.08 4.76 3.64
N LEU A 856 17.32 5.48 2.54
CA LEU A 856 18.17 6.66 2.53
C LEU A 856 17.67 7.72 3.52
N LEU A 857 16.39 8.07 3.44
CA LEU A 857 15.78 9.08 4.29
C LEU A 857 15.73 8.64 5.75
N SER A 858 15.48 7.36 6.02
CA SER A 858 15.53 6.78 7.37
C SER A 858 16.94 6.84 7.98
N ILE A 859 17.98 6.52 7.20
CA ILE A 859 19.38 6.68 7.64
C ILE A 859 19.66 8.17 7.92
N CYS A 860 19.29 9.05 6.98
CA CYS A 860 19.50 10.49 7.10
C CYS A 860 18.75 11.14 8.27
N ALA A 861 17.62 10.58 8.70
CA ALA A 861 16.81 11.01 9.86
C ALA A 861 17.23 10.33 11.18
N GLY A 862 17.79 9.13 11.09
CA GLY A 862 18.08 8.27 12.24
C GLY A 862 19.46 8.50 12.83
N SER A 863 20.48 8.81 12.01
CA SER A 863 21.86 8.95 12.48
C SER A 863 22.70 9.92 11.64
N GLN A 864 23.26 10.94 12.28
CA GLN A 864 24.22 11.84 11.65
C GLN A 864 25.52 11.11 11.30
N PHE A 865 25.97 10.19 12.16
CA PHE A 865 27.16 9.38 11.92
C PHE A 865 27.04 8.50 10.65
N LEU A 866 25.90 7.84 10.45
CA LEU A 866 25.66 7.05 9.25
C LEU A 866 25.53 7.92 8.00
N ALA A 867 24.85 9.07 8.12
CA ALA A 867 24.77 10.04 7.03
C ALA A 867 26.15 10.57 6.61
N ASP A 868 27.00 10.96 7.57
CA ASP A 868 28.37 11.41 7.29
C ASP A 868 29.23 10.28 6.72
N THR A 869 28.96 9.02 7.10
CA THR A 869 29.60 7.84 6.51
C THR A 869 29.26 7.71 5.02
N LEU A 870 27.99 7.92 4.64
CA LEU A 870 27.57 7.95 3.24
C LEU A 870 28.15 9.14 2.47
N MET A 871 28.23 10.33 3.07
CA MET A 871 28.83 11.50 2.40
C MET A 871 30.32 11.30 2.12
N ARG A 872 31.01 10.57 2.98
CA ARG A 872 32.43 10.25 2.82
C ARG A 872 32.66 9.12 1.81
N ASN A 873 31.76 8.14 1.74
CA ASN A 873 31.83 6.99 0.85
C ASN A 873 30.46 6.74 0.19
N PRO A 874 30.06 7.54 -0.82
CA PRO A 874 28.72 7.44 -1.41
C PRO A 874 28.40 6.07 -2.02
N GLU A 875 29.41 5.35 -2.48
CA GLU A 875 29.29 4.00 -3.02
C GLU A 875 28.83 2.96 -1.99
N PHE A 876 28.94 3.25 -0.68
CA PHE A 876 28.40 2.38 0.36
C PHE A 876 26.88 2.29 0.32
N PHE A 877 26.19 3.30 -0.24
CA PHE A 877 24.74 3.27 -0.33
C PHE A 877 24.23 2.09 -1.17
N GLU A 878 24.86 1.82 -2.32
CA GLU A 878 24.50 0.68 -3.17
C GLU A 878 24.67 -0.65 -2.42
N TRP A 879 25.78 -0.78 -1.70
CA TRP A 879 26.08 -2.01 -0.95
C TRP A 879 25.15 -2.19 0.26
N ALA A 880 24.86 -1.11 1.00
CA ALA A 880 24.01 -1.11 2.18
C ALA A 880 22.50 -1.16 1.86
N THR A 881 22.12 -1.13 0.59
CA THR A 881 20.73 -1.30 0.14
C THR A 881 20.51 -2.56 -0.67
N ASP A 882 21.56 -3.37 -0.92
CA ASP A 882 21.42 -4.67 -1.56
C ASP A 882 20.79 -5.67 -0.58
N PRO A 883 19.61 -6.27 -0.92
CA PRO A 883 18.96 -7.27 -0.08
C PRO A 883 19.86 -8.44 0.32
N LYS A 884 20.86 -8.81 -0.50
CA LYS A 884 21.80 -9.89 -0.17
C LYS A 884 22.68 -9.56 1.03
N ASN A 885 23.08 -8.30 1.19
CA ASN A 885 23.91 -7.86 2.29
C ASN A 885 23.08 -7.60 3.55
N LEU A 886 21.81 -7.19 3.40
CA LEU A 886 20.93 -6.89 4.52
C LEU A 886 20.30 -8.14 5.16
N ARG A 887 20.37 -9.31 4.53
CA ARG A 887 19.81 -10.57 5.04
C ARG A 887 20.66 -11.19 6.14
N GLY A 888 20.05 -11.36 7.32
CA GLY A 888 20.63 -12.10 8.46
C GLY A 888 21.98 -11.58 9.00
N ILE A 889 22.49 -12.30 9.97
CA ILE A 889 23.78 -12.04 10.60
C ILE A 889 24.92 -12.30 9.59
N ARG A 890 25.93 -11.43 9.59
CA ARG A 890 27.12 -11.56 8.74
C ARG A 890 27.91 -12.80 9.14
N GLN A 891 28.24 -13.64 8.16
CA GLN A 891 29.00 -14.86 8.44
C GLN A 891 30.48 -14.51 8.69
N PRO A 892 31.10 -15.02 9.77
CA PRO A 892 32.50 -14.73 10.08
C PRO A 892 33.46 -15.01 8.91
N ALA A 893 33.26 -16.13 8.21
CA ALA A 893 34.08 -16.51 7.05
C ALA A 893 34.06 -15.51 5.89
N GLU A 894 32.96 -14.77 5.71
CA GLU A 894 32.88 -13.73 4.68
C GLU A 894 33.72 -12.51 5.05
N LEU A 895 33.65 -12.08 6.31
CA LEU A 895 34.48 -10.98 6.83
C LEU A 895 35.96 -11.35 6.84
N ASP A 896 36.30 -12.56 7.30
CA ASP A 896 37.69 -13.04 7.35
C ASP A 896 38.34 -13.03 5.97
N LYS A 897 37.60 -13.48 4.95
CA LYS A 897 38.06 -13.46 3.56
C LYS A 897 38.34 -12.02 3.09
N GLU A 898 37.40 -11.12 3.31
CA GLU A 898 37.52 -9.72 2.89
C GLU A 898 38.66 -9.00 3.62
N LEU A 899 38.85 -9.29 4.91
CA LEU A 899 39.94 -8.77 5.71
C LEU A 899 41.31 -9.33 5.29
N ALA A 900 41.39 -10.61 4.91
CA ALA A 900 42.59 -11.21 4.35
C ALA A 900 42.96 -10.59 3.00
N ASP A 901 41.97 -10.32 2.15
CA ASP A 901 42.16 -9.62 0.87
C ASP A 901 42.69 -8.20 1.09
N LEU A 902 42.10 -7.44 2.02
CA LEU A 902 42.57 -6.11 2.40
C LEU A 902 44.01 -6.15 2.95
N SER A 903 44.33 -7.13 3.79
CA SER A 903 45.68 -7.28 4.34
C SER A 903 46.72 -7.49 3.23
N ARG A 904 46.41 -8.31 2.22
CA ARG A 904 47.28 -8.56 1.06
C ARG A 904 47.39 -7.37 0.11
N ALA A 905 46.31 -6.63 -0.10
CA ALA A 905 46.27 -5.49 -1.01
C ALA A 905 47.12 -4.29 -0.55
N HIS A 906 47.38 -4.17 0.76
CA HIS A 906 48.05 -3.01 1.35
C HIS A 906 49.36 -3.40 2.04
N ALA A 907 50.48 -3.11 1.39
CA ALA A 907 51.82 -3.39 1.94
C ALA A 907 52.19 -2.49 3.14
N ARG A 908 51.79 -1.22 3.12
CA ARG A 908 52.05 -0.27 4.21
C ARG A 908 51.01 -0.42 5.32
N GLU A 909 51.48 -0.45 6.57
CA GLU A 909 50.62 -0.62 7.75
C GLU A 909 49.54 0.45 7.85
N ASN A 910 49.89 1.73 7.69
CA ASN A 910 48.91 2.84 7.77
C ASN A 910 47.82 2.78 6.69
N ASP A 911 48.15 2.34 5.48
CA ASP A 911 47.17 2.23 4.39
C ASP A 911 46.18 1.10 4.68
N TRP A 912 46.69 -0.04 5.15
CA TRP A 912 45.88 -1.17 5.59
C TRP A 912 44.99 -0.83 6.80
N LEU A 913 45.53 -0.14 7.80
CA LEU A 913 44.78 0.26 8.99
C LEU A 913 43.66 1.26 8.66
N ASN A 914 43.84 2.12 7.66
CA ASN A 914 42.76 2.96 7.12
C ASN A 914 41.72 2.11 6.37
N ALA A 915 42.13 1.14 5.56
CA ALA A 915 41.21 0.25 4.86
C ALA A 915 40.34 -0.58 5.82
N LEU A 916 40.92 -1.09 6.93
CA LEU A 916 40.21 -1.74 8.04
C LEU A 916 39.12 -0.85 8.63
N ARG A 917 39.43 0.42 8.91
CA ARG A 917 38.48 1.39 9.47
C ARG A 917 37.36 1.73 8.48
N ARG A 918 37.69 1.80 7.18
CA ARG A 918 36.71 1.97 6.12
C ARG A 918 35.76 0.77 6.03
N LEU A 919 36.26 -0.47 6.18
CA LEU A 919 35.42 -1.67 6.29
C LEU A 919 34.54 -1.62 7.55
N ARG A 920 35.09 -1.27 8.72
CA ARG A 920 34.30 -1.08 9.96
C ARG A 920 33.14 -0.11 9.72
N ARG A 921 33.40 1.06 9.14
CA ARG A 921 32.34 2.04 8.82
C ARG A 921 31.28 1.48 7.89
N ARG A 922 31.67 0.75 6.84
CA ARG A 922 30.75 0.11 5.90
C ARG A 922 29.86 -0.91 6.61
N GLU A 923 30.43 -1.76 7.46
CA GLU A 923 29.68 -2.76 8.23
C GLU A 923 28.78 -2.12 9.28
N ILE A 924 29.23 -1.08 9.99
CA ILE A 924 28.36 -0.33 10.93
C ILE A 924 27.19 0.33 10.18
N LEU A 925 27.39 0.82 8.96
CA LEU A 925 26.29 1.30 8.13
C LEU A 925 25.28 0.20 7.80
N ARG A 926 25.73 -1.01 7.44
CA ARG A 926 24.83 -2.16 7.21
C ARG A 926 24.06 -2.53 8.47
N ILE A 927 24.76 -2.66 9.60
CA ILE A 927 24.16 -3.01 10.89
C ILE A 927 23.15 -1.93 11.31
N GLY A 928 23.53 -0.65 11.22
CA GLY A 928 22.65 0.48 11.50
C GLY A 928 21.45 0.57 10.55
N THR A 929 21.61 0.18 9.29
CA THR A 929 20.48 0.09 8.34
C THR A 929 19.50 -1.01 8.76
N ARG A 930 20.00 -2.18 9.17
CA ARG A 930 19.17 -3.28 9.70
C ARG A 930 18.44 -2.88 10.99
N ASP A 931 19.12 -2.16 11.88
CA ASP A 931 18.57 -1.71 13.16
C ASP A 931 17.50 -0.62 12.97
N ILE A 932 17.86 0.48 12.31
CA ILE A 932 17.00 1.66 12.15
C ILE A 932 15.87 1.42 11.14
N CYS A 933 16.19 0.83 9.98
CA CYS A 933 15.24 0.79 8.85
C CYS A 933 14.46 -0.52 8.77
N LEU A 934 15.07 -1.65 9.19
CA LEU A 934 14.44 -2.98 9.13
C LEU A 934 14.00 -3.51 10.49
N HIS A 935 14.31 -2.78 11.57
CA HIS A 935 13.94 -3.13 12.95
C HIS A 935 14.38 -4.54 13.38
N ALA A 936 15.54 -4.99 12.89
CA ALA A 936 16.06 -6.33 13.17
C ALA A 936 16.15 -6.61 14.69
N PRO A 937 16.01 -7.89 15.11
CA PRO A 937 16.09 -8.27 16.52
C PRO A 937 17.38 -7.77 17.17
N LEU A 938 17.29 -7.31 18.42
CA LEU A 938 18.42 -6.70 19.12
C LEU A 938 19.61 -7.66 19.22
N GLU A 939 19.32 -8.93 19.49
CA GLU A 939 20.29 -10.01 19.64
C GLU A 939 21.10 -10.22 18.36
N GLU A 940 20.45 -10.11 17.19
CA GLU A 940 21.15 -10.15 15.91
C GLU A 940 22.08 -8.94 15.74
N ILE A 941 21.62 -7.75 16.11
CA ILE A 941 22.41 -6.51 16.00
C ILE A 941 23.65 -6.56 16.88
N THR A 942 23.49 -6.94 18.16
CA THR A 942 24.62 -7.00 19.09
C THR A 942 25.60 -8.12 18.76
N LEU A 943 25.09 -9.23 18.19
CA LEU A 943 25.93 -10.31 17.68
C LEU A 943 26.71 -9.86 16.44
N ASP A 944 26.08 -9.19 15.47
CA ASP A 944 26.75 -8.62 14.30
C ASP A 944 27.88 -7.65 14.70
N LEU A 945 27.62 -6.79 15.69
CA LEU A 945 28.62 -5.86 16.23
C LEU A 945 29.80 -6.61 16.88
N SER A 946 29.50 -7.71 17.59
CA SER A 946 30.51 -8.56 18.23
C SER A 946 31.35 -9.32 17.21
N ILE A 947 30.72 -9.91 16.19
CA ILE A 947 31.41 -10.60 15.08
C ILE A 947 32.34 -9.65 14.34
N LEU A 948 31.91 -8.41 14.09
CA LEU A 948 32.75 -7.40 13.47
C LEU A 948 33.98 -7.07 14.32
N ALA A 949 33.80 -6.90 15.64
CA ALA A 949 34.91 -6.65 16.56
C ALA A 949 35.89 -7.83 16.62
N ASP A 950 35.37 -9.06 16.67
CA ASP A 950 36.15 -10.30 16.66
C ASP A 950 37.02 -10.39 15.40
N ALA A 951 36.42 -10.25 14.22
CA ALA A 951 37.10 -10.37 12.95
C ALA A 951 38.19 -9.29 12.77
N LEU A 952 37.90 -8.04 13.16
CA LEU A 952 38.86 -6.94 13.08
C LEU A 952 40.03 -7.14 14.04
N MET A 953 39.77 -7.58 15.27
CA MET A 953 40.83 -7.91 16.23
C MET A 953 41.69 -9.05 15.67
N GLN A 954 41.08 -10.16 15.26
CA GLN A 954 41.79 -11.34 14.78
C GLN A 954 42.65 -11.04 13.55
N SER A 955 42.15 -10.22 12.62
CA SER A 955 42.91 -9.75 11.46
C SER A 955 44.13 -8.92 11.87
N VAL A 956 43.96 -8.00 12.83
CA VAL A 956 45.05 -7.17 13.33
C VAL A 956 46.12 -7.99 14.04
N LEU A 957 45.71 -8.88 14.95
CA LEU A 957 46.61 -9.79 15.65
C LEU A 957 47.37 -10.65 14.64
N SER A 958 46.68 -11.27 13.69
CA SER A 958 47.29 -12.18 12.72
C SER A 958 48.39 -11.50 11.89
N ARG A 959 48.14 -10.28 11.38
CA ARG A 959 49.15 -9.56 10.59
C ARG A 959 50.36 -9.16 11.43
N LEU A 960 50.12 -8.54 12.59
CA LEU A 960 51.19 -8.10 13.48
C LEU A 960 51.99 -9.29 14.05
N TRP A 961 51.34 -10.44 14.22
CA TRP A 961 51.99 -11.70 14.58
C TRP A 961 52.95 -12.17 13.49
N GLN A 962 52.52 -12.21 12.23
CA GLN A 962 53.39 -12.59 11.11
C GLN A 962 54.61 -11.66 10.98
N GLU A 963 54.43 -10.36 11.18
CA GLU A 963 55.53 -9.39 11.19
C GLU A 963 56.52 -9.65 12.34
N ALA A 964 56.00 -9.90 13.55
CA ALA A 964 56.82 -10.24 14.71
C ALA A 964 57.57 -11.57 14.52
N PHE A 965 56.95 -12.55 13.85
CA PHE A 965 57.56 -13.84 13.54
C PHE A 965 58.69 -13.66 12.53
N ALA A 966 58.45 -12.93 11.44
CA ALA A 966 59.47 -12.61 10.43
C ALA A 966 60.66 -11.84 11.04
N ALA A 967 60.42 -11.03 12.07
CA ALA A 967 61.45 -10.33 12.83
C ALA A 967 62.14 -11.18 13.93
N GLY A 968 61.77 -12.46 14.08
CA GLY A 968 62.32 -13.37 15.10
C GLY A 968 61.93 -13.02 16.55
N GLN A 969 60.88 -12.21 16.73
CA GLN A 969 60.44 -11.73 18.05
C GLN A 969 59.51 -12.75 18.74
N VAL A 970 58.70 -13.48 17.97
CA VAL A 970 57.84 -14.58 18.44
C VAL A 970 58.29 -15.92 17.85
N PRO A 971 58.08 -17.05 18.54
CA PRO A 971 58.74 -18.32 18.20
C PRO A 971 58.03 -19.14 17.11
N THR A 972 56.72 -18.94 16.92
CA THR A 972 55.91 -19.73 15.99
C THR A 972 55.14 -18.82 15.03
N PRO A 973 54.90 -19.27 13.79
CA PRO A 973 54.17 -18.48 12.80
C PRO A 973 52.66 -18.45 13.03
N ASP A 974 52.11 -19.39 13.80
CA ASP A 974 50.67 -19.65 13.92
C ASP A 974 50.05 -19.16 15.24
N GLY A 975 50.84 -18.63 16.17
CA GLY A 975 50.32 -18.17 17.45
C GLY A 975 50.24 -19.23 18.54
N GLU A 976 50.78 -20.42 18.31
CA GLU A 976 50.72 -21.52 19.29
C GLU A 976 51.22 -21.09 20.67
N GLY A 977 50.40 -21.33 21.70
CA GLY A 977 50.71 -20.96 23.07
C GLY A 977 50.49 -19.49 23.45
N PHE A 978 49.75 -18.70 22.65
CA PHE A 978 49.28 -17.36 23.01
C PHE A 978 47.81 -17.17 22.65
N CYS A 979 46.99 -16.69 23.58
CA CYS A 979 45.56 -16.44 23.36
C CYS A 979 45.15 -15.08 23.91
N VAL A 980 44.37 -14.33 23.13
CA VAL A 980 43.57 -13.20 23.63
C VAL A 980 42.15 -13.68 23.89
N LEU A 981 41.60 -13.26 25.01
CA LEU A 981 40.25 -13.52 25.47
C LEU A 981 39.48 -12.20 25.57
N ALA A 982 38.18 -12.28 25.32
CA ALA A 982 37.25 -11.17 25.47
C ALA A 982 36.51 -11.28 26.82
N LEU A 983 36.27 -10.13 27.43
CA LEU A 983 35.43 -9.94 28.62
C LEU A 983 34.31 -8.94 28.31
N GLY A 984 33.50 -8.61 29.32
CA GLY A 984 32.49 -7.56 29.20
C GLY A 984 31.46 -7.86 28.10
N LYS A 985 31.00 -6.81 27.40
CA LYS A 985 29.96 -6.94 26.36
C LYS A 985 30.44 -7.74 25.15
N LEU A 986 31.71 -7.59 24.75
CA LEU A 986 32.28 -8.39 23.66
C LEU A 986 32.31 -9.88 24.03
N GLY A 987 32.69 -10.17 25.27
CA GLY A 987 32.71 -11.52 25.83
C GLY A 987 31.34 -12.18 25.86
N GLY A 988 30.31 -11.43 26.24
CA GLY A 988 28.91 -11.87 26.21
C GLY A 988 28.24 -11.85 24.83
N GLN A 989 28.96 -11.49 23.76
CA GLN A 989 28.43 -11.31 22.39
C GLN A 989 27.27 -10.31 22.28
N GLU A 990 27.29 -9.31 23.14
CA GLU A 990 26.23 -8.29 23.26
C GLU A 990 26.80 -6.86 23.13
N LEU A 991 27.77 -6.70 22.22
CA LEU A 991 28.44 -5.42 21.96
C LEU A 991 27.44 -4.35 21.46
N ASN A 992 27.60 -3.10 21.92
CA ASN A 992 26.85 -1.94 21.45
C ASN A 992 27.73 -1.07 20.52
N TYR A 993 27.14 -0.22 19.66
CA TYR A 993 27.80 0.54 18.58
C TYR A 993 29.07 1.27 19.00
N SER A 994 29.04 1.96 20.13
CA SER A 994 30.17 2.72 20.67
C SER A 994 30.68 2.09 21.98
N SER A 995 30.89 0.78 22.03
CA SER A 995 31.49 0.11 23.20
C SER A 995 33.02 0.04 23.11
N ASP A 996 33.68 0.04 24.27
CA ASP A 996 35.07 -0.39 24.38
C ASP A 996 35.13 -1.93 24.27
N ILE A 997 36.26 -2.47 23.81
CA ILE A 997 36.50 -3.91 23.80
C ILE A 997 37.41 -4.30 24.98
N ASP A 998 36.86 -5.07 25.92
CA ASP A 998 37.55 -5.52 27.12
C ASP A 998 38.34 -6.81 26.81
N LEU A 999 39.67 -6.74 26.90
CA LEU A 999 40.56 -7.82 26.51
C LEU A 999 41.47 -8.29 27.65
N LEU A 1000 41.77 -9.59 27.65
CA LEU A 1000 42.73 -10.25 28.53
C LEU A 1000 43.61 -11.18 27.68
N ALA A 1001 44.92 -11.22 27.91
CA ALA A 1001 45.81 -12.09 27.13
C ALA A 1001 46.64 -13.02 28.00
N VAL A 1002 46.81 -14.25 27.52
CA VAL A 1002 47.57 -15.29 28.21
C VAL A 1002 48.54 -15.99 27.28
N CYS A 1003 49.59 -16.56 27.85
CA CYS A 1003 50.52 -17.44 27.15
C CYS A 1003 50.75 -18.75 27.93
N ALA A 1004 51.20 -19.79 27.23
CA ALA A 1004 51.58 -21.05 27.84
C ALA A 1004 52.76 -20.85 28.81
N ASP A 1005 52.77 -21.59 29.93
CA ASP A 1005 53.77 -21.41 30.99
C ASP A 1005 55.21 -21.57 30.48
N ALA A 1006 55.43 -22.50 29.53
CA ALA A 1006 56.73 -22.72 28.89
C ALA A 1006 57.26 -21.50 28.13
N LEU A 1007 56.37 -20.59 27.73
CA LEU A 1007 56.68 -19.39 26.94
C LEU A 1007 56.84 -18.13 27.80
N ASN A 1008 56.82 -18.24 29.14
CA ASN A 1008 56.96 -17.11 30.05
C ASN A 1008 58.26 -16.29 29.81
N THR A 1009 59.35 -16.95 29.39
CA THR A 1009 60.62 -16.27 29.04
C THR A 1009 60.49 -15.29 27.87
N ARG A 1010 59.41 -15.39 27.09
CA ARG A 1010 59.07 -14.53 25.95
C ARG A 1010 57.94 -13.54 26.27
N ALA A 1011 57.47 -13.46 27.51
CA ALA A 1011 56.36 -12.59 27.91
C ALA A 1011 56.55 -11.12 27.44
N ASN A 1012 57.77 -10.58 27.53
CA ASN A 1012 58.06 -9.22 27.07
C ASN A 1012 57.83 -9.01 25.56
N ALA A 1013 58.03 -10.04 24.73
CA ALA A 1013 57.73 -9.95 23.30
C ALA A 1013 56.22 -9.93 23.04
N TYR A 1014 55.45 -10.78 23.74
CA TYR A 1014 54.00 -10.80 23.64
C TYR A 1014 53.35 -9.53 24.20
N ILE A 1015 53.89 -8.96 25.28
CA ILE A 1015 53.45 -7.67 25.82
C ILE A 1015 53.59 -6.56 24.77
N ARG A 1016 54.75 -6.47 24.10
CA ARG A 1016 54.97 -5.48 23.01
C ARG A 1016 54.04 -5.71 21.83
N LEU A 1017 53.80 -6.96 21.46
CA LEU A 1017 52.88 -7.30 20.38
C LEU A 1017 51.45 -6.88 20.72
N LEU A 1018 50.96 -7.22 21.91
CA LEU A 1018 49.61 -6.87 22.35
C LEU A 1018 49.42 -5.36 22.50
N ASP A 1019 50.42 -4.63 23.01
CA ASP A 1019 50.42 -3.17 23.05
C ASP A 1019 50.31 -2.58 21.64
N ARG A 1020 51.08 -3.10 20.67
CA ARG A 1020 50.98 -2.68 19.25
C ARG A 1020 49.62 -3.00 18.64
N VAL A 1021 49.00 -4.15 18.97
CA VAL A 1021 47.63 -4.49 18.55
C VAL A 1021 46.63 -3.49 19.12
N GLY A 1022 46.72 -3.17 20.42
CA GLY A 1022 45.88 -2.17 21.07
C GLY A 1022 46.00 -0.80 20.43
N GLN A 1023 47.23 -0.36 20.11
CA GLN A 1023 47.49 0.89 19.39
C GLN A 1023 46.92 0.86 17.97
N ALA A 1024 47.11 -0.22 17.21
CA ALA A 1024 46.61 -0.36 15.85
C ALA A 1024 45.07 -0.25 15.76
N LEU A 1025 44.35 -0.75 16.76
CA LEU A 1025 42.89 -0.64 16.87
C LEU A 1025 42.44 0.74 17.37
N SER A 1026 43.12 1.31 18.37
CA SER A 1026 42.68 2.53 19.06
C SER A 1026 43.13 3.84 18.42
N GLN A 1027 44.22 3.84 17.63
CA GLN A 1027 44.77 5.07 17.07
C GLN A 1027 43.79 5.76 16.11
N HIS A 1028 43.74 7.10 16.15
CA HIS A 1028 42.98 7.90 15.19
C HIS A 1028 43.80 8.14 13.92
N LEU A 1029 43.34 7.58 12.80
CA LEU A 1029 43.85 7.83 11.45
C LEU A 1029 42.86 8.66 10.63
N ALA A 1030 43.10 8.80 9.33
CA ALA A 1030 42.23 9.54 8.42
C ALA A 1030 40.78 9.03 8.47
N GLU A 1031 40.58 7.71 8.57
CA GLU A 1031 39.26 7.07 8.67
C GLU A 1031 38.72 6.94 10.12
N GLY A 1032 39.39 7.54 11.12
CA GLY A 1032 39.02 7.46 12.55
C GLY A 1032 39.76 6.35 13.30
N TYR A 1033 39.13 5.75 14.30
CA TYR A 1033 39.63 4.57 15.03
C TYR A 1033 38.78 3.33 14.71
N ALA A 1034 39.28 2.13 15.01
CA ALA A 1034 38.51 0.89 14.86
C ALA A 1034 37.71 0.60 16.15
N TYR A 1035 38.42 0.38 17.26
CA TYR A 1035 37.84 0.20 18.59
C TYR A 1035 38.77 0.79 19.65
N ARG A 1036 38.17 1.25 20.74
CA ARG A 1036 38.91 1.54 21.98
C ARG A 1036 39.12 0.24 22.72
N VAL A 1037 40.35 -0.03 23.13
CA VAL A 1037 40.73 -1.27 23.81
C VAL A 1037 40.94 -1.02 25.29
N ASP A 1038 40.31 -1.83 26.13
CA ASP A 1038 40.47 -1.79 27.57
C ASP A 1038 41.09 -3.10 28.10
N PHE A 1039 42.20 -2.97 28.84
CA PHE A 1039 42.90 -4.09 29.47
C PHE A 1039 42.77 -4.08 31.00
N ARG A 1040 41.94 -3.21 31.59
CA ARG A 1040 41.87 -2.99 33.05
C ARG A 1040 41.27 -4.17 33.82
N LEU A 1041 40.51 -5.04 33.16
CA LEU A 1041 39.94 -6.24 33.78
C LEU A 1041 40.92 -7.42 33.93
N ARG A 1042 42.20 -7.24 33.55
CA ARG A 1042 43.24 -8.26 33.74
C ARG A 1042 43.62 -8.44 35.21
N PRO A 1043 44.17 -9.61 35.62
CA PRO A 1043 44.67 -9.81 36.97
C PRO A 1043 45.63 -8.72 37.43
N TYR A 1044 45.45 -8.24 38.66
CA TYR A 1044 46.15 -7.10 39.25
C TYR A 1044 45.85 -5.73 38.60
N GLY A 1045 44.83 -5.67 37.74
CA GLY A 1045 44.36 -4.45 37.10
C GLY A 1045 45.47 -3.69 36.36
N GLY A 1046 45.51 -2.37 36.55
CA GLY A 1046 46.48 -1.47 35.91
C GLY A 1046 47.96 -1.77 36.24
N GLU A 1047 48.24 -2.40 37.38
CA GLU A 1047 49.60 -2.76 37.80
C GLU A 1047 50.04 -4.15 37.32
N GLY A 1048 49.10 -4.96 36.82
CA GLY A 1048 49.38 -6.28 36.27
C GLY A 1048 50.04 -6.24 34.89
N LEU A 1049 50.79 -7.30 34.56
CA LEU A 1049 51.34 -7.49 33.22
C LEU A 1049 50.22 -7.65 32.18
N LEU A 1050 50.41 -7.07 30.99
CA LEU A 1050 49.46 -7.16 29.87
C LEU A 1050 49.27 -8.59 29.36
N VAL A 1051 50.32 -9.42 29.44
CA VAL A 1051 50.27 -10.85 29.11
C VAL A 1051 50.80 -11.62 30.30
N GLN A 1052 50.02 -12.58 30.79
CA GLN A 1052 50.38 -13.44 31.91
C GLN A 1052 50.37 -14.91 31.48
N THR A 1053 50.94 -15.79 32.30
CA THR A 1053 50.87 -17.23 32.00
C THR A 1053 49.52 -17.79 32.43
N VAL A 1054 49.07 -18.87 31.78
CA VAL A 1054 47.81 -19.55 32.15
C VAL A 1054 47.79 -19.92 33.63
N SER A 1055 48.90 -20.45 34.17
CA SER A 1055 48.98 -20.82 35.59
C SER A 1055 48.85 -19.61 36.52
N THR A 1056 49.44 -18.46 36.17
CA THR A 1056 49.34 -17.22 36.96
C THR A 1056 47.90 -16.71 37.00
N VAL A 1057 47.21 -16.66 35.85
CA VAL A 1057 45.82 -16.20 35.78
C VAL A 1057 44.90 -17.14 36.56
N ALA A 1058 45.07 -18.46 36.39
CA ALA A 1058 44.27 -19.45 37.11
C ALA A 1058 44.50 -19.41 38.63
N ALA A 1059 45.74 -19.18 39.08
CA ALA A 1059 46.05 -19.02 40.51
C ALA A 1059 45.45 -17.73 41.08
N TYR A 1060 45.56 -16.61 40.36
CA TYR A 1060 44.96 -15.33 40.78
C TYR A 1060 43.46 -15.44 41.04
N TYR A 1061 42.70 -15.98 40.08
CA TYR A 1061 41.25 -16.11 40.24
C TYR A 1061 40.83 -17.12 41.32
N ARG A 1062 41.71 -18.07 41.67
CA ARG A 1062 41.44 -19.03 42.75
C ARG A 1062 41.72 -18.46 44.14
N GLU A 1063 42.75 -17.61 44.26
CA GLU A 1063 43.32 -17.25 45.55
C GLU A 1063 43.15 -15.77 45.92
N GLN A 1064 43.00 -14.88 44.95
CA GLN A 1064 43.12 -13.43 45.15
C GLN A 1064 41.99 -12.59 44.55
N ALA A 1065 41.29 -13.07 43.51
CA ALA A 1065 40.27 -12.28 42.82
C ALA A 1065 39.08 -11.93 43.72
N GLU A 1066 38.64 -10.66 43.66
CA GLU A 1066 37.43 -10.22 44.35
C GLU A 1066 36.16 -10.61 43.58
N LEU A 1067 35.01 -10.65 44.27
CA LEU A 1067 33.72 -11.02 43.67
C LEU A 1067 33.36 -10.24 42.39
N PRO A 1068 33.61 -8.91 42.27
CA PRO A 1068 33.47 -8.17 41.01
C PRO A 1068 34.24 -8.78 39.83
N GLU A 1069 35.47 -9.21 40.06
CA GLU A 1069 36.33 -9.80 39.02
C GLU A 1069 35.82 -11.21 38.65
N VAL A 1070 35.31 -11.96 39.63
CA VAL A 1070 34.64 -13.25 39.40
C VAL A 1070 33.34 -13.08 38.61
N GLN A 1071 32.56 -12.03 38.85
CA GLN A 1071 31.36 -11.73 38.05
C GLN A 1071 31.73 -11.43 36.59
N ALA A 1072 32.80 -10.68 36.35
CA ALA A 1072 33.28 -10.41 35.00
C ALA A 1072 33.67 -11.70 34.24
N LEU A 1073 34.16 -12.74 34.94
CA LEU A 1073 34.51 -14.02 34.33
C LEU A 1073 33.33 -14.76 33.69
N LEU A 1074 32.07 -14.47 34.07
CA LEU A 1074 30.89 -15.06 33.41
C LEU A 1074 30.88 -14.79 31.91
N LYS A 1075 31.51 -13.69 31.47
CA LYS A 1075 31.59 -13.28 30.07
C LYS A 1075 32.92 -13.62 29.42
N LEU A 1076 33.82 -14.36 30.09
CA LEU A 1076 35.14 -14.67 29.53
C LEU A 1076 35.01 -15.70 28.40
N ARG A 1077 35.51 -15.36 27.20
CA ARG A 1077 35.63 -16.32 26.09
C ARG A 1077 36.94 -16.14 25.32
N PRO A 1078 37.48 -17.20 24.69
CA PRO A 1078 38.58 -17.07 23.73
C PRO A 1078 38.16 -16.20 22.54
N LEU A 1079 39.05 -15.33 22.08
CA LEU A 1079 38.81 -14.38 20.99
C LEU A 1079 39.73 -14.62 19.80
N ALA A 1080 41.05 -14.65 20.02
CA ALA A 1080 42.03 -14.74 18.93
C ALA A 1080 43.35 -15.38 19.40
N GLY A 1081 44.10 -15.97 18.47
CA GLY A 1081 45.32 -16.75 18.74
C GLY A 1081 45.01 -18.24 18.95
N ASP A 1082 45.73 -18.90 19.86
CA ASP A 1082 45.52 -20.29 20.24
C ASP A 1082 44.23 -20.44 21.09
N LEU A 1083 43.12 -20.64 20.39
CA LEU A 1083 41.80 -20.78 21.02
C LEU A 1083 41.71 -21.99 21.95
N GLN A 1084 42.50 -23.05 21.71
CA GLN A 1084 42.52 -24.24 22.56
C GLN A 1084 43.12 -23.92 23.92
N LEU A 1085 44.22 -23.13 23.96
CA LEU A 1085 44.78 -22.62 25.20
C LEU A 1085 43.76 -21.77 25.98
N GLY A 1086 43.05 -20.88 25.28
CA GLY A 1086 42.00 -20.06 25.87
C GLY A 1086 40.87 -20.89 26.46
N GLN A 1087 40.37 -21.89 25.71
CA GLN A 1087 39.32 -22.81 26.18
C GLN A 1087 39.77 -23.63 27.39
N ALA A 1088 41.03 -24.07 27.41
CA ALA A 1088 41.59 -24.76 28.57
C ALA A 1088 41.60 -23.85 29.81
N LEU A 1089 41.98 -22.58 29.68
CA LEU A 1089 41.92 -21.61 30.79
C LEU A 1089 40.48 -21.35 31.25
N VAL A 1090 39.53 -21.12 30.33
CA VAL A 1090 38.12 -20.93 30.67
C VAL A 1090 37.57 -22.16 31.40
N GLY A 1091 37.94 -23.36 30.97
CA GLY A 1091 37.60 -24.61 31.66
C GLY A 1091 38.15 -24.69 33.09
N GLN A 1092 39.39 -24.23 33.32
CA GLN A 1092 39.98 -24.15 34.67
C GLN A 1092 39.26 -23.11 35.54
N LEU A 1093 38.91 -21.95 34.97
CA LEU A 1093 38.24 -20.86 35.68
C LEU A 1093 36.76 -21.18 35.97
N ARG A 1094 36.14 -22.10 35.22
CA ARG A 1094 34.78 -22.58 35.51
C ARG A 1094 34.64 -23.09 36.94
N ALA A 1095 35.67 -23.73 37.50
CA ALA A 1095 35.66 -24.20 38.89
C ALA A 1095 35.52 -23.04 39.90
N VAL A 1096 36.02 -21.84 39.57
CA VAL A 1096 35.87 -20.64 40.42
C VAL A 1096 34.42 -20.17 40.40
N LEU A 1097 33.76 -20.17 39.24
CA LEU A 1097 32.34 -19.77 39.11
C LEU A 1097 31.41 -20.68 39.91
N LEU A 1098 31.71 -21.98 39.99
CA LEU A 1098 30.91 -23.00 40.67
C LEU A 1098 31.07 -23.04 42.20
N LEU A 1099 31.91 -22.18 42.79
CA LEU A 1099 32.06 -22.13 44.25
C LEU A 1099 30.76 -21.65 44.93
N PRO A 1100 30.29 -22.31 46.01
CA PRO A 1100 29.12 -21.86 46.75
C PRO A 1100 29.44 -20.53 47.46
N ARG A 1101 28.49 -19.59 47.42
CA ARG A 1101 28.64 -18.23 47.97
C ARG A 1101 27.41 -17.80 48.74
N LEU A 1102 27.60 -16.94 49.73
CA LEU A 1102 26.49 -16.36 50.46
C LEU A 1102 25.84 -15.22 49.67
N ARG A 1103 24.51 -15.18 49.64
CA ARG A 1103 23.74 -14.09 49.01
C ARG A 1103 24.15 -12.71 49.51
N SER A 1104 24.35 -12.57 50.83
CA SER A 1104 24.77 -11.32 51.44
C SER A 1104 26.11 -10.79 50.90
N GLU A 1105 27.06 -11.67 50.57
CA GLU A 1105 28.36 -11.29 50.03
C GLU A 1105 28.24 -10.81 48.58
N ILE A 1106 27.50 -11.55 47.75
CA ILE A 1106 27.28 -11.20 46.33
C ILE A 1106 26.50 -9.87 46.24
N VAL A 1107 25.41 -9.74 47.00
CA VAL A 1107 24.60 -8.50 47.02
C VAL A 1107 25.44 -7.32 47.51
N ALA A 1108 26.24 -7.48 48.56
CA ALA A 1108 27.11 -6.40 49.06
C ALA A 1108 28.17 -5.97 48.01
N ALA A 1109 28.77 -6.93 47.31
CA ALA A 1109 29.73 -6.65 46.24
C ALA A 1109 29.07 -5.90 45.07
N VAL A 1110 27.90 -6.36 44.63
CA VAL A 1110 27.13 -5.71 43.56
C VAL A 1110 26.69 -4.30 43.96
N GLU A 1111 26.11 -4.10 45.14
CA GLU A 1111 25.67 -2.79 45.61
C GLU A 1111 26.84 -1.80 45.75
N LYS A 1112 28.03 -2.27 46.15
CA LYS A 1112 29.25 -1.44 46.18
C LYS A 1112 29.63 -0.96 44.77
N MET A 1113 29.65 -1.86 43.78
CA MET A 1113 29.94 -1.49 42.38
C MET A 1113 28.90 -0.55 41.80
N ARG A 1114 27.62 -0.85 42.05
CA ARG A 1114 26.48 -0.06 41.61
C ARG A 1114 26.52 1.36 42.19
N SER A 1115 26.79 1.49 43.49
CA SER A 1115 26.93 2.80 44.14
C SER A 1115 28.07 3.63 43.56
N GLY A 1116 29.22 3.00 43.27
CA GLY A 1116 30.35 3.67 42.62
C GLY A 1116 30.02 4.16 41.21
N ALA A 1117 29.28 3.36 40.43
CA ALA A 1117 28.80 3.76 39.11
C ALA A 1117 27.84 4.96 39.16
N MET A 1118 26.92 4.96 40.12
CA MET A 1118 25.94 6.04 40.29
C MET A 1118 26.59 7.38 40.67
N GLN A 1119 27.70 7.37 41.42
CA GLN A 1119 28.43 8.59 41.78
C GLN A 1119 29.07 9.32 40.59
N GLN A 1120 29.26 8.64 39.47
CA GLN A 1120 29.88 9.17 38.25
C GLN A 1120 28.85 9.69 37.24
N LEU A 1121 27.55 9.60 37.55
CA LEU A 1121 26.48 10.02 36.66
C LEU A 1121 26.41 11.54 36.56
N ALA A 1122 26.25 12.04 35.33
CA ALA A 1122 25.88 13.42 35.08
C ALA A 1122 24.39 13.66 35.42
N ALA A 1123 23.96 14.92 35.43
CA ALA A 1123 22.56 15.27 35.63
C ALA A 1123 21.68 14.74 34.48
N GLY A 1124 20.56 14.09 34.80
CA GLY A 1124 19.61 13.51 33.84
C GLY A 1124 19.31 12.03 34.13
N THR A 1125 18.39 11.45 33.35
CA THR A 1125 18.04 10.02 33.46
C THR A 1125 19.04 9.19 32.66
N ASP A 1126 19.84 8.36 33.33
CA ASP A 1126 20.80 7.46 32.67
C ASP A 1126 20.21 6.04 32.56
N VAL A 1127 20.04 5.55 31.32
CA VAL A 1127 19.39 4.26 31.07
C VAL A 1127 20.29 3.05 31.38
N LYS A 1128 21.59 3.27 31.58
CA LYS A 1128 22.58 2.22 31.81
C LYS A 1128 22.90 2.03 33.28
N SER A 1129 23.30 3.09 33.97
CA SER A 1129 23.79 3.04 35.35
C SER A 1129 22.86 3.73 36.35
N GLY A 1130 21.75 4.33 35.89
CA GLY A 1130 20.69 4.86 36.76
C GLY A 1130 19.93 3.78 37.54
N LEU A 1131 19.06 4.20 38.46
CA LEU A 1131 18.18 3.30 39.21
C LEU A 1131 17.27 2.54 38.25
N GLY A 1132 17.35 1.20 38.26
CA GLY A 1132 16.57 0.36 37.34
C GLY A 1132 17.10 0.32 35.90
N GLY A 1133 18.33 0.80 35.66
CA GLY A 1133 18.94 0.77 34.33
C GLY A 1133 19.45 -0.61 33.92
N LEU A 1134 20.06 -0.69 32.73
CA LEU A 1134 20.61 -1.91 32.15
C LEU A 1134 21.57 -2.66 33.10
N ARG A 1135 22.39 -1.93 33.88
CA ARG A 1135 23.30 -2.54 34.85
C ARG A 1135 22.59 -3.27 35.98
N ASP A 1136 21.42 -2.80 36.42
CA ASP A 1136 20.65 -3.50 37.46
C ASP A 1136 20.22 -4.88 36.94
N ILE A 1137 19.79 -4.98 35.67
CA ILE A 1137 19.46 -6.26 35.02
C ILE A 1137 20.71 -7.14 34.88
N GLU A 1138 21.80 -6.59 34.34
CA GLU A 1138 23.05 -7.32 34.12
C GLU A 1138 23.62 -7.88 35.43
N PHE A 1139 23.70 -7.06 36.47
CA PHE A 1139 24.25 -7.44 37.77
C PHE A 1139 23.36 -8.42 38.53
N MET A 1140 22.04 -8.24 38.49
CA MET A 1140 21.12 -9.22 39.07
C MET A 1140 21.28 -10.57 38.38
N THR A 1141 21.27 -10.59 37.04
CA THR A 1141 21.38 -11.83 36.26
C THR A 1141 22.70 -12.54 36.53
N GLN A 1142 23.82 -11.81 36.56
CA GLN A 1142 25.14 -12.36 36.91
C GLN A 1142 25.22 -12.83 38.36
N GLY A 1143 24.64 -12.07 39.29
CA GLY A 1143 24.59 -12.42 40.70
C GLY A 1143 23.79 -13.68 40.97
N LEU A 1144 22.60 -13.81 40.36
CA LEU A 1144 21.75 -15.01 40.46
C LEU A 1144 22.45 -16.23 39.86
N GLN A 1145 23.14 -16.09 38.72
CA GLN A 1145 23.96 -17.17 38.20
C GLN A 1145 25.02 -17.62 39.22
N LEU A 1146 25.77 -16.70 39.83
CA LEU A 1146 26.79 -17.07 40.82
C LEU A 1146 26.22 -17.68 42.11
N LEU A 1147 24.97 -17.38 42.47
CA LEU A 1147 24.29 -17.98 43.62
C LEU A 1147 23.94 -19.44 43.33
N GLU A 1148 23.34 -19.68 42.17
CA GLU A 1148 22.76 -20.98 41.84
C GLU A 1148 23.75 -21.91 41.12
N ALA A 1149 24.84 -21.39 40.55
CA ALA A 1149 25.80 -22.14 39.72
C ALA A 1149 26.38 -23.39 40.40
N SER A 1150 26.54 -23.39 41.73
CA SER A 1150 27.06 -24.56 42.46
C SER A 1150 26.10 -25.76 42.41
N ALA A 1151 24.79 -25.51 42.33
CA ALA A 1151 23.75 -26.53 42.23
C ALA A 1151 23.32 -26.76 40.77
N HIS A 1152 23.32 -25.69 39.96
CA HIS A 1152 22.83 -25.65 38.58
C HIS A 1152 23.89 -25.07 37.62
N PRO A 1153 24.95 -25.84 37.27
CA PRO A 1153 26.07 -25.38 36.45
C PRO A 1153 25.70 -24.94 35.02
N GLU A 1154 24.54 -25.36 34.52
CA GLU A 1154 23.96 -25.02 33.22
C GLU A 1154 23.47 -23.57 33.13
N LEU A 1155 23.27 -22.89 34.28
CA LEU A 1155 22.89 -21.48 34.32
C LEU A 1155 24.00 -20.53 33.86
N LEU A 1156 25.26 -20.99 33.86
CA LEU A 1156 26.41 -20.17 33.50
C LEU A 1156 26.39 -19.82 32.01
N ASN A 1157 26.02 -18.58 31.70
CA ASN A 1157 25.99 -18.01 30.35
C ASN A 1157 26.42 -16.54 30.36
N GLY A 1158 27.32 -16.18 29.44
CA GLY A 1158 27.82 -14.82 29.29
C GLY A 1158 26.82 -13.84 28.66
N HIS A 1159 25.85 -14.33 27.90
CA HIS A 1159 24.84 -13.52 27.21
C HIS A 1159 23.64 -13.26 28.14
N THR A 1160 23.34 -11.99 28.46
CA THR A 1160 22.39 -11.63 29.52
C THR A 1160 20.98 -12.18 29.30
N LEU A 1161 20.42 -12.06 28.09
CA LEU A 1161 19.07 -12.60 27.81
C LEU A 1161 19.00 -14.12 27.87
N GLN A 1162 20.06 -14.83 27.44
CA GLN A 1162 20.09 -16.28 27.50
C GLN A 1162 20.21 -16.75 28.95
N ALA A 1163 20.98 -16.03 29.78
CA ALA A 1163 21.06 -16.28 31.21
C ALA A 1163 19.73 -16.04 31.92
N LEU A 1164 18.98 -14.99 31.57
CA LEU A 1164 17.62 -14.77 32.10
C LEU A 1164 16.67 -15.92 31.76
N HIS A 1165 16.66 -16.39 30.51
CA HIS A 1165 15.85 -17.55 30.12
C HIS A 1165 16.28 -18.84 30.82
N ALA A 1166 17.59 -19.04 31.03
CA ALA A 1166 18.10 -20.18 31.80
C ALA A 1166 17.62 -20.14 33.26
N LEU A 1167 17.65 -18.96 33.90
CA LEU A 1167 17.12 -18.76 35.26
C LEU A 1167 15.62 -19.05 35.36
N ALA A 1168 14.83 -18.73 34.33
CA ALA A 1168 13.41 -19.11 34.29
C ALA A 1168 13.21 -20.63 34.11
N ALA A 1169 13.98 -21.25 33.20
CA ALA A 1169 13.87 -22.68 32.91
C ALA A 1169 14.17 -23.56 34.15
N ASP A 1170 15.04 -23.09 35.02
CA ASP A 1170 15.43 -23.76 36.27
C ASP A 1170 14.57 -23.33 37.48
N GLY A 1171 13.60 -22.42 37.27
CA GLY A 1171 12.67 -21.97 38.31
C GLY A 1171 13.24 -20.98 39.33
N VAL A 1172 14.43 -20.41 39.07
CA VAL A 1172 15.05 -19.37 39.91
C VAL A 1172 14.28 -18.06 39.81
N LEU A 1173 13.76 -17.75 38.62
CA LEU A 1173 12.87 -16.63 38.35
C LEU A 1173 11.55 -17.13 37.75
N GLU A 1174 10.46 -16.41 38.04
CA GLU A 1174 9.17 -16.67 37.42
C GLU A 1174 9.23 -16.30 35.92
N ALA A 1175 8.63 -17.11 35.05
CA ALA A 1175 8.69 -16.91 33.59
C ALA A 1175 8.15 -15.53 33.16
N ASP A 1176 7.06 -15.08 33.77
CA ASP A 1176 6.46 -13.77 33.49
C ASP A 1176 7.34 -12.58 33.93
N VAL A 1177 8.19 -12.78 34.93
CA VAL A 1177 9.20 -11.79 35.34
C VAL A 1177 10.33 -11.73 34.32
N VAL A 1178 10.80 -12.88 33.85
CA VAL A 1178 11.85 -12.95 32.83
C VAL A 1178 11.38 -12.38 31.51
N ASP A 1179 10.14 -12.65 31.08
CA ASP A 1179 9.56 -12.06 29.87
C ASP A 1179 9.57 -10.52 29.97
N ARG A 1180 9.05 -9.97 31.07
CA ARG A 1180 9.03 -8.50 31.31
C ARG A 1180 10.43 -7.89 31.39
N LEU A 1181 11.36 -8.53 32.09
CA LEU A 1181 12.76 -8.05 32.19
C LEU A 1181 13.47 -8.10 30.85
N SER A 1182 13.16 -9.10 30.02
CA SER A 1182 13.71 -9.21 28.67
C SER A 1182 13.19 -8.09 27.77
N GLU A 1183 11.89 -7.80 27.81
CA GLU A 1183 11.28 -6.65 27.12
C GLU A 1183 11.89 -5.31 27.59
N ASP A 1184 12.07 -5.13 28.90
CA ASP A 1184 12.69 -3.94 29.49
C ASP A 1184 14.15 -3.80 29.08
N TYR A 1185 14.93 -4.89 29.12
CA TYR A 1185 16.32 -4.92 28.67
C TYR A 1185 16.44 -4.56 27.18
N VAL A 1186 15.63 -5.19 26.33
CA VAL A 1186 15.65 -4.95 24.88
C VAL A 1186 15.34 -3.49 24.58
N PHE A 1187 14.35 -2.91 25.25
CA PHE A 1187 13.98 -1.51 25.06
C PHE A 1187 15.05 -0.55 25.54
N LEU A 1188 15.53 -0.69 26.78
CA LEU A 1188 16.56 0.19 27.33
C LEU A 1188 17.86 0.09 26.52
N ARG A 1189 18.19 -1.10 26.00
CA ARG A 1189 19.34 -1.29 25.13
C ARG A 1189 19.15 -0.62 23.77
N ARG A 1190 17.96 -0.70 23.17
CA ARG A 1190 17.64 0.06 21.95
C ARG A 1190 17.72 1.57 22.17
N VAL A 1191 17.26 2.09 23.32
CA VAL A 1191 17.48 3.51 23.68
C VAL A 1191 18.98 3.82 23.72
N GLU A 1192 19.80 2.98 24.37
CA GLU A 1192 21.26 3.13 24.38
C GLU A 1192 21.85 3.08 22.95
N HIS A 1193 21.36 2.21 22.07
CA HIS A 1193 21.80 2.12 20.67
C HIS A 1193 21.55 3.44 19.93
N TYR A 1194 20.33 3.98 19.98
CA TYR A 1194 20.00 5.23 19.29
C TYR A 1194 20.79 6.44 19.83
N LEU A 1195 21.01 6.50 21.15
CA LEU A 1195 21.86 7.53 21.75
C LEU A 1195 23.30 7.46 21.23
N GLN A 1196 23.85 6.24 21.12
CA GLN A 1196 25.23 6.05 20.67
C GLN A 1196 25.39 6.25 19.17
N LEU A 1197 24.47 5.71 18.37
CA LEU A 1197 24.54 5.68 16.92
C LEU A 1197 24.31 7.06 16.29
N LEU A 1198 23.67 8.00 16.99
CA LEU A 1198 23.44 9.35 16.45
C LEU A 1198 24.75 10.03 16.02
N GLU A 1199 25.79 9.97 16.85
CA GLU A 1199 27.10 10.61 16.62
C GLU A 1199 28.32 9.68 16.81
N ASP A 1200 28.11 8.35 16.97
CA ASP A 1200 29.14 7.35 17.36
C ASP A 1200 29.87 7.74 18.66
N ARG A 1201 29.09 8.01 19.72
CA ARG A 1201 29.59 8.44 21.04
C ARG A 1201 29.05 7.56 22.17
N GLN A 1202 29.79 7.43 23.28
CA GLN A 1202 29.31 6.76 24.50
C GLN A 1202 28.37 7.64 25.30
N ILE A 1203 27.12 7.76 24.84
CA ILE A 1203 26.06 8.49 25.52
C ILE A 1203 25.08 7.50 26.15
N HIS A 1204 24.75 7.74 27.41
CA HIS A 1204 23.85 6.90 28.22
C HIS A 1204 22.73 7.70 28.90
N ALA A 1205 22.93 9.01 29.07
CA ALA A 1205 21.93 9.91 29.60
C ALA A 1205 20.95 10.33 28.50
N LEU A 1206 19.66 10.37 28.84
CA LEU A 1206 18.64 10.95 27.98
C LEU A 1206 18.89 12.45 27.76
N PRO A 1207 18.54 13.00 26.58
CA PRO A 1207 18.63 14.42 26.33
C PRO A 1207 17.77 15.23 27.31
N VAL A 1208 18.30 16.36 27.77
CA VAL A 1208 17.56 17.30 28.64
C VAL A 1208 16.74 18.29 27.81
N GLN A 1209 17.15 18.55 26.57
CA GLN A 1209 16.42 19.45 25.68
C GLN A 1209 15.12 18.78 25.19
N PRO A 1210 13.94 19.43 25.33
CA PRO A 1210 12.67 18.84 24.94
C PRO A 1210 12.62 18.36 23.48
N ALA A 1211 13.20 19.13 22.55
CA ALA A 1211 13.21 18.79 21.13
C ALA A 1211 14.06 17.54 20.82
N GLU A 1212 15.20 17.37 21.49
CA GLU A 1212 16.07 16.20 21.32
C GLU A 1212 15.44 14.95 21.96
N LEU A 1213 14.78 15.11 23.12
CA LEU A 1213 14.05 14.04 23.79
C LEU A 1213 12.86 13.56 22.96
N GLU A 1214 12.11 14.50 22.38
CA GLU A 1214 11.00 14.19 21.46
C GLU A 1214 11.52 13.50 20.20
N ALA A 1215 12.62 13.95 19.60
CA ALA A 1215 13.22 13.28 18.45
C ALA A 1215 13.66 11.83 18.77
N LEU A 1216 14.21 11.59 19.96
CA LEU A 1216 14.52 10.24 20.44
C LEU A 1216 13.26 9.40 20.68
N GLY A 1217 12.22 9.98 21.28
CA GLY A 1217 10.92 9.36 21.47
C GLY A 1217 10.30 8.94 20.13
N ARG A 1218 10.35 9.81 19.13
CA ARG A 1218 9.85 9.52 17.78
C ARG A 1218 10.61 8.38 17.09
N ARG A 1219 11.93 8.27 17.31
CA ARG A 1219 12.74 7.14 16.82
C ARG A 1219 12.38 5.81 17.49
N MET A 1220 12.06 5.85 18.79
CA MET A 1220 11.81 4.67 19.61
C MET A 1220 10.37 4.14 19.50
N LEU A 1221 9.39 5.05 19.48
CA LEU A 1221 7.97 4.73 19.66
C LEU A 1221 7.08 5.17 18.47
N GLY A 1222 7.60 6.01 17.56
CA GLY A 1222 6.90 6.48 16.37
C GLY A 1222 6.69 7.99 16.31
N VAL A 1223 6.46 8.54 15.11
CA VAL A 1223 6.46 10.01 14.86
C VAL A 1223 5.42 10.83 15.63
N GLU A 1224 4.33 10.20 16.08
CA GLU A 1224 3.29 10.86 16.86
C GLU A 1224 3.66 10.99 18.35
N THR A 1225 4.72 10.32 18.79
CA THR A 1225 5.13 10.30 20.21
C THR A 1225 5.74 11.61 20.65
N SER A 1226 5.22 12.15 21.76
CA SER A 1226 5.79 13.29 22.45
C SER A 1226 6.99 12.90 23.32
N GLY A 1227 7.89 13.84 23.60
CA GLY A 1227 9.02 13.62 24.51
C GLY A 1227 8.57 13.23 25.94
N ALA A 1228 7.39 13.67 26.37
CA ALA A 1228 6.83 13.34 27.69
C ALA A 1228 6.37 11.88 27.75
N GLU A 1229 5.60 11.41 26.76
CA GLU A 1229 5.16 10.02 26.67
C GLU A 1229 6.35 9.05 26.62
N PHE A 1230 7.38 9.40 25.84
CA PHE A 1230 8.61 8.60 25.82
C PHE A 1230 9.32 8.56 27.17
N LEU A 1231 9.40 9.69 27.87
CA LEU A 1231 10.02 9.74 29.19
C LEU A 1231 9.24 8.91 30.22
N ASP A 1232 7.92 8.97 30.19
CA ASP A 1232 7.04 8.17 31.06
C ASP A 1232 7.24 6.67 30.81
N GLU A 1233 7.32 6.25 29.54
CA GLU A 1233 7.60 4.86 29.17
C GLU A 1233 8.97 4.40 29.70
N VAL A 1234 10.02 5.22 29.54
CA VAL A 1234 11.34 4.92 30.10
C VAL A 1234 11.28 4.81 31.63
N GLN A 1235 10.65 5.76 32.31
CA GLN A 1235 10.55 5.78 33.78
C GLN A 1235 9.79 4.57 34.31
N MET A 1236 8.70 4.18 33.65
CA MET A 1236 7.91 3.01 34.00
C MET A 1236 8.75 1.73 33.93
N ARG A 1237 9.55 1.56 32.87
CA ARG A 1237 10.45 0.40 32.74
C ARG A 1237 11.59 0.41 33.75
N LEU A 1238 12.23 1.56 33.96
CA LEU A 1238 13.24 1.72 35.02
C LEU A 1238 12.66 1.35 36.39
N GLN A 1239 11.42 1.75 36.68
CA GLN A 1239 10.75 1.39 37.93
C GLN A 1239 10.52 -0.13 38.02
N ARG A 1240 10.00 -0.78 36.98
CA ARG A 1240 9.78 -2.23 36.96
C ARG A 1240 11.07 -3.01 37.19
N VAL A 1241 12.13 -2.65 36.47
CA VAL A 1241 13.46 -3.24 36.65
C VAL A 1241 13.94 -3.05 38.09
N ARG A 1242 13.75 -1.85 38.66
CA ARG A 1242 14.15 -1.57 40.03
C ARG A 1242 13.39 -2.41 41.04
N GLU A 1243 12.08 -2.59 40.86
CA GLU A 1243 11.24 -3.43 41.71
C GLU A 1243 11.67 -4.91 41.65
N ALA A 1244 11.92 -5.42 40.44
CA ALA A 1244 12.42 -6.78 40.24
C ALA A 1244 13.80 -6.98 40.89
N TYR A 1245 14.73 -6.04 40.66
CA TYR A 1245 16.06 -6.06 41.26
C TYR A 1245 15.97 -6.10 42.80
N LEU A 1246 15.12 -5.29 43.41
CA LEU A 1246 14.93 -5.29 44.86
C LEU A 1246 14.29 -6.59 45.35
N LYS A 1247 13.24 -7.07 44.68
CA LYS A 1247 12.47 -8.24 45.12
C LYS A 1247 13.26 -9.55 45.00
N TYR A 1248 13.84 -9.83 43.83
CA TYR A 1248 14.41 -11.15 43.52
C TYR A 1248 15.91 -11.25 43.83
N PHE A 1249 16.62 -10.11 43.88
CA PHE A 1249 18.06 -10.13 44.14
C PHE A 1249 18.41 -9.64 45.55
N VAL A 1250 18.01 -8.42 45.90
CA VAL A 1250 18.41 -7.79 47.18
C VAL A 1250 17.65 -8.32 48.38
N ASN A 1251 16.33 -8.44 48.30
CA ASN A 1251 15.44 -8.74 49.43
C ASN A 1251 14.88 -10.18 49.41
N ALA A 1252 15.31 -11.03 48.47
CA ALA A 1252 14.88 -12.41 48.42
C ALA A 1252 15.36 -13.16 49.68
N VAL A 1253 14.41 -13.80 50.38
CA VAL A 1253 14.63 -14.55 51.63
C VAL A 1253 14.91 -16.01 51.34
#